data_AF-A0A561W1Q2-F1
#
_entry.id   AF-A0A561W1Q2-F1
#
_cell.length_a   1.000
_cell.length_b   1.000
_cell.length_c   1.000
_cell.angle_alpha   90.00
_cell.angle_beta   90.00
_cell.angle_gamma   90.00
#
_symmetry.space_group_name_H-M   'P 1'
#
loop_
_entity.id
_entity.type
_entity.pdbx_description
1 polymer ?
#
loop_
_entity_poly.entity_id
_entity_poly.type
_entity_poly.pdbx_seq_one_letter_code
_entity_poly.pdbx_strand_id
1 'polypeptide(L)'
;MALSHRRRRTGLIALGAALTLAAGFTPPAAGASAAPPTSPERPAGIPPAAAGRASTVTLITGDTVTVTTGADGSTVSTVRRPDGSTPSFHRTVLDGDTYVYPDTALSYVTSGVLDRQLFNVTDLIADGYDDAHTDKLPLIVTMTDAAARARTRPTVDGATLVRPLDSVQGAALTRERSTAGRFWAALTAGSARRTGDAPVLANGIAKVWLDGRVHADLAESTAQIGAPTLWAEGNTAAGVDVAVLDSGADAEHPDLAGQIAESSSFVPSEPDILDYKGHGTHVASTIAGTGAASGGVEKGVAPGARLHIGKVLNSEGSGQDSWIIAGMEWAAREQKARVVSMSLGGEATDGSDPMSQAVDRLSAETGALFVIAAGNSGPASIGSPGAADSALTVGAVDATDHLADFSSQGPRAGDGGLKPEITAPGVDILAARSHLVRGGSGDYTLMSGTSMATPHVAGTAALVAAAHPDWTGQRIKEALVSTVKATPGYTPYQAGAGRVDAVAAAHATVFATPSAYSGFQGWPQQPGSTVDRTVTYTNVGGAPVTLKLAVDAATAPAGLFALSADTVTVPAGGTATVTVTAAYDKLPVEKQVSGMIVATDDTGAVRGRTLIGAGKEGQRQNLTLVAKDRDGKPLVGKVILTTDGLFTAVDLPESGTATLRLPVATWSGWISADVRGVHGPRSKGMAMLSFTDVTLDRDRTVTLDARAARQVRAVVPQEATATSLRMDIHRSSGASLTESQVLPDDSYDSMWALPTGRKVTDGEFEFGARWRLEQPPLTVSAGGRSYDDLMVKRSTPALPAGRRQLDAVYVADASAAGLAKRPVRDRAVVVRRSDTVDIATQAQAAAAAGATLLLVVNDGVGRLQPWDEFAWSPESPAPVTVATLGADEGDQLIASLERGAVRLTVESHPETSYLYDVAHHWTGAVPGDLTYRPTKRDLARVDVEFRNYRQGKALEFRTDIWRGWASSNQETAPAQGRRTDWVSADQRWVDDAFIAGETGQHLMGVTAYPAGKPSTVRWFGPIQRPRMGGNYVPVRYLDTVYLPAPGWGDGGGHIGEAYANFDMVNRTTLYQGDKELNWGNAEYLQVSALPAQRLPYRLVVENDRAAWTNPYSRRTRTEWGFRSAVTGEESAEVLPMIQLDYQVDIDRDGKASRRAPLTVVASHLPDVSGTVGAVTVEVSYDDGATWQKPRLTRHGDGWRLALAAPAKASFVSLRTTARDAAGNTVDQSITRAFGLR
;
A
#
# COMPACT_ATOMS: atom_id res chain seq x y z
N MET A 1 56.17 -12.87 31.73
CA MET A 1 56.39 -14.22 31.15
C MET A 1 55.18 -14.55 30.27
N ALA A 2 55.30 -15.23 29.13
CA ALA A 2 56.49 -15.53 28.33
C ALA A 2 56.10 -15.93 26.89
N LEU A 3 56.86 -15.45 25.89
CA LEU A 3 57.22 -16.15 24.64
C LEU A 3 56.08 -16.50 23.63
N SER A 4 56.24 -16.51 22.28
CA SER A 4 57.26 -15.97 21.34
C SER A 4 56.79 -16.25 19.88
N HIS A 5 57.28 -15.68 18.76
CA HIS A 5 58.12 -14.50 18.47
C HIS A 5 58.41 -14.34 16.94
N ARG A 6 58.63 -13.08 16.49
CA ARG A 6 59.67 -12.66 15.48
C ARG A 6 59.45 -13.03 13.98
N ARG A 7 60.06 -12.36 12.97
CA ARG A 7 61.03 -11.21 12.89
C ARG A 7 60.88 -10.46 11.53
N ARG A 8 60.96 -9.10 11.47
CA ARG A 8 62.05 -8.20 10.91
C ARG A 8 62.48 -8.48 9.43
N ARG A 9 62.86 -7.54 8.54
CA ARG A 9 63.32 -6.09 8.48
C ARG A 9 63.35 -5.70 6.94
N THR A 10 63.55 -4.52 6.33
CA THR A 10 63.57 -3.01 6.48
C THR A 10 63.75 -2.44 5.03
N GLY A 11 63.58 -1.15 4.63
CA GLY A 11 63.17 0.11 5.28
C GLY A 11 63.88 1.36 4.69
N LEU A 12 63.22 2.54 4.69
CA LEU A 12 63.64 3.92 4.29
C LEU A 12 63.72 4.33 2.79
N ILE A 13 62.91 5.33 2.40
CA ILE A 13 63.18 6.58 1.61
C ILE A 13 61.84 7.40 1.56
N ALA A 14 61.80 8.63 1.02
CA ALA A 14 60.77 9.65 1.31
C ALA A 14 60.12 10.38 0.09
N LEU A 15 59.13 11.25 0.40
CA LEU A 15 58.32 12.18 -0.44
C LEU A 15 57.20 11.62 -1.35
N GLY A 16 56.15 12.44 -1.52
CA GLY A 16 54.98 12.21 -2.41
C GLY A 16 53.64 12.18 -1.65
N ALA A 17 52.57 12.74 -2.23
CA ALA A 17 51.25 12.82 -1.60
C ALA A 17 50.09 12.56 -2.58
N ALA A 18 49.17 11.65 -2.23
CA ALA A 18 47.78 11.57 -2.73
C ALA A 18 46.96 10.46 -2.02
N LEU A 19 45.63 10.66 -1.96
CA LEU A 19 44.53 9.67 -1.99
C LEU A 19 44.32 8.59 -0.89
N THR A 20 43.04 8.48 -0.51
CA THR A 20 42.24 7.29 -0.16
C THR A 20 42.48 6.41 1.09
N LEU A 21 41.35 6.19 1.79
CA LEU A 21 40.85 4.96 2.44
C LEU A 21 41.74 4.10 3.38
N ALA A 22 41.20 3.99 4.60
CA ALA A 22 40.82 2.74 5.30
C ALA A 22 41.85 1.88 6.08
N ALA A 23 41.37 1.48 7.26
CA ALA A 23 41.62 0.22 7.96
C ALA A 23 43.07 -0.19 8.32
N GLY A 24 43.48 0.16 9.54
CA GLY A 24 44.66 -0.37 10.22
C GLY A 24 44.40 -0.71 11.70
N PHE A 25 43.59 -1.74 11.97
CA PHE A 25 43.26 -2.18 13.33
C PHE A 25 44.52 -2.58 14.14
N THR A 26 44.66 -2.09 15.38
CA THR A 26 45.60 -2.64 16.37
C THR A 26 44.92 -2.82 17.75
N PRO A 27 44.49 -4.05 18.08
CA PRO A 27 44.04 -4.45 19.42
C PRO A 27 45.06 -5.40 20.10
N PRO A 28 44.84 -5.87 21.36
CA PRO A 28 44.13 -5.24 22.47
C PRO A 28 44.87 -5.33 23.83
N ALA A 29 44.52 -4.45 24.77
CA ALA A 29 44.36 -4.76 26.20
C ALA A 29 43.42 -3.70 26.83
N ALA A 30 42.51 -4.10 27.72
CA ALA A 30 41.46 -3.21 28.26
C ALA A 30 41.83 -2.60 29.63
N GLY A 31 41.24 -1.44 29.99
CA GLY A 31 41.56 -0.75 31.25
C GLY A 31 40.80 0.55 31.57
N ALA A 32 39.47 0.55 31.49
CA ALA A 32 38.53 1.49 32.15
C ALA A 32 38.72 3.04 32.06
N SER A 33 37.85 3.65 31.25
CA SER A 33 37.07 4.89 31.52
C SER A 33 37.68 6.12 32.22
N ALA A 34 37.65 7.26 31.51
CA ALA A 34 37.30 8.58 32.04
C ALA A 34 36.45 9.33 30.99
N ALA A 35 35.48 10.15 31.41
CA ALA A 35 34.43 10.69 30.52
C ALA A 35 34.75 12.09 29.93
N PRO A 36 34.32 12.38 28.68
CA PRO A 36 34.27 13.73 28.12
C PRO A 36 32.96 14.48 28.49
N PRO A 37 32.87 15.82 28.27
CA PRO A 37 31.85 16.68 28.90
C PRO A 37 30.53 16.83 28.11
N THR A 38 29.57 17.50 28.74
CA THR A 38 28.18 17.75 28.33
C THR A 38 28.00 18.80 27.21
N SER A 39 27.04 18.56 26.31
CA SER A 39 26.50 19.54 25.36
C SER A 39 25.44 20.46 26.00
N PRO A 40 25.17 21.66 25.44
CA PRO A 40 24.09 22.56 25.88
C PRO A 40 22.71 22.13 25.33
N GLU A 41 21.64 22.55 26.01
CA GLU A 41 20.24 22.29 25.63
C GLU A 41 19.75 23.16 24.46
N ARG A 42 18.68 22.70 23.78
CA ARG A 42 17.92 23.43 22.76
C ARG A 42 16.42 23.42 23.15
N PRO A 43 15.64 24.49 22.93
CA PRO A 43 14.24 24.54 23.36
C PRO A 43 13.34 23.50 22.67
N ALA A 44 12.22 23.17 23.31
CA ALA A 44 11.32 22.09 22.92
C ALA A 44 10.06 22.57 22.17
N GLY A 45 9.41 21.62 21.50
CA GLY A 45 8.39 21.86 20.49
C GLY A 45 9.09 22.21 19.17
N ILE A 46 9.50 21.26 18.33
CA ILE A 46 8.80 20.05 17.86
C ILE A 46 9.89 18.91 17.66
N PRO A 47 9.80 17.68 18.25
CA PRO A 47 10.92 16.68 18.46
C PRO A 47 10.84 15.35 17.62
N PRO A 48 11.63 14.25 17.79
CA PRO A 48 11.56 13.02 16.93
C PRO A 48 11.17 11.65 17.59
N ALA A 49 10.56 10.73 16.83
CA ALA A 49 10.03 9.41 17.29
C ALA A 49 11.03 8.21 17.28
N ALA A 50 10.74 7.15 18.07
CA ALA A 50 11.46 5.86 18.05
C ALA A 50 10.68 4.66 18.66
N ALA A 51 9.47 4.35 18.16
CA ALA A 51 8.82 3.05 18.36
C ALA A 51 8.21 2.60 17.03
N GLY A 52 8.06 1.28 16.81
CA GLY A 52 7.84 0.75 15.47
C GLY A 52 6.53 1.21 14.82
N ARG A 53 6.62 2.08 13.80
CA ARG A 53 5.44 2.57 13.06
C ARG A 53 4.91 1.43 12.20
N ALA A 54 3.71 0.97 12.53
CA ALA A 54 2.96 -0.02 11.76
C ALA A 54 1.74 0.64 11.11
N SER A 55 1.62 0.50 9.79
CA SER A 55 0.51 1.02 8.99
C SER A 55 -0.06 -0.12 8.14
N THR A 56 -1.38 -0.34 8.19
CA THR A 56 -2.08 -1.40 7.46
C THR A 56 -2.98 -0.77 6.40
N VAL A 57 -2.95 -1.24 5.16
CA VAL A 57 -3.84 -0.75 4.09
C VAL A 57 -4.69 -1.90 3.57
N THR A 58 -6.02 -1.84 3.75
CA THR A 58 -6.96 -2.75 3.09
C THR A 58 -7.16 -2.35 1.62
N LEU A 59 -6.54 -3.08 0.69
CA LEU A 59 -6.65 -2.90 -0.77
C LEU A 59 -8.09 -3.11 -1.28
N ILE A 60 -8.36 -2.70 -2.53
CA ILE A 60 -9.68 -2.82 -3.18
C ILE A 60 -10.20 -4.27 -3.29
N THR A 61 -9.31 -5.27 -3.29
CA THR A 61 -9.65 -6.70 -3.25
C THR A 61 -10.15 -7.18 -1.89
N GLY A 62 -9.91 -6.41 -0.83
CA GLY A 62 -10.01 -6.84 0.57
C GLY A 62 -8.74 -7.44 1.14
N ASP A 63 -7.70 -7.66 0.34
CA ASP A 63 -6.38 -8.03 0.86
C ASP A 63 -5.78 -6.86 1.65
N THR A 64 -5.14 -7.15 2.77
CA THR A 64 -4.49 -6.16 3.64
C THR A 64 -2.97 -6.21 3.47
N VAL A 65 -2.33 -5.04 3.41
CA VAL A 65 -0.88 -4.89 3.41
C VAL A 65 -0.47 -4.14 4.68
N THR A 66 0.24 -4.80 5.60
CA THR A 66 0.75 -4.19 6.84
C THR A 66 2.23 -3.94 6.73
N VAL A 67 2.66 -2.68 6.71
CA VAL A 67 4.07 -2.26 6.74
C VAL A 67 4.46 -1.93 8.18
N THR A 68 5.42 -2.65 8.76
CA THR A 68 5.97 -2.39 10.10
C THR A 68 7.44 -1.98 10.02
N THR A 69 7.77 -0.78 10.48
CA THR A 69 9.18 -0.32 10.59
C THR A 69 9.75 -0.67 11.96
N GLY A 70 10.85 -1.41 12.02
CA GLY A 70 11.57 -1.73 13.25
C GLY A 70 12.39 -0.55 13.80
N ALA A 71 12.78 -0.64 15.08
CA ALA A 71 13.65 0.36 15.73
C ALA A 71 15.09 0.40 15.16
N ASP A 72 15.49 -0.60 14.37
CA ASP A 72 16.72 -0.61 13.56
C ASP A 72 16.55 0.05 12.17
N GLY A 73 15.36 0.59 11.89
CA GLY A 73 14.98 1.14 10.58
C GLY A 73 14.61 0.08 9.54
N SER A 74 14.65 -1.22 9.85
CA SER A 74 14.29 -2.27 8.90
C SER A 74 12.77 -2.43 8.78
N THR A 75 12.24 -2.36 7.56
CA THR A 75 10.83 -2.58 7.28
C THR A 75 10.51 -4.07 7.11
N VAL A 76 9.37 -4.48 7.66
CA VAL A 76 8.78 -5.81 7.55
C VAL A 76 7.32 -5.64 7.14
N SER A 77 6.98 -6.09 5.94
CA SER A 77 5.66 -5.96 5.35
C SER A 77 4.96 -7.31 5.18
N THR A 78 3.69 -7.44 5.56
CA THR A 78 2.89 -8.67 5.37
C THR A 78 1.73 -8.44 4.40
N VAL A 79 1.32 -9.47 3.66
CA VAL A 79 0.06 -9.46 2.89
C VAL A 79 -0.87 -10.57 3.38
N ARG A 80 -2.14 -10.22 3.69
CA ARG A 80 -3.17 -11.14 4.23
C ARG A 80 -4.51 -10.94 3.52
N ARG A 81 -5.13 -12.03 3.07
CA ARG A 81 -6.52 -12.07 2.58
C ARG A 81 -7.52 -11.79 3.71
N PRO A 82 -8.79 -11.47 3.39
CA PRO A 82 -9.88 -11.38 4.37
C PRO A 82 -10.09 -12.63 5.25
N ASP A 83 -9.63 -13.81 4.80
CA ASP A 83 -9.68 -15.08 5.55
C ASP A 83 -8.38 -15.40 6.32
N GLY A 84 -7.45 -14.44 6.45
CA GLY A 84 -6.18 -14.61 7.16
C GLY A 84 -5.10 -15.41 6.42
N SER A 85 -5.41 -16.06 5.29
CA SER A 85 -4.41 -16.67 4.42
C SER A 85 -3.53 -15.61 3.74
N THR A 86 -2.36 -15.97 3.21
CA THR A 86 -1.56 -15.04 2.38
C THR A 86 -1.87 -15.26 0.90
N PRO A 87 -2.13 -14.21 0.11
CA PRO A 87 -2.33 -14.33 -1.33
C PRO A 87 -1.01 -14.49 -2.09
N SER A 88 -1.08 -15.01 -3.31
CA SER A 88 -0.03 -14.78 -4.31
C SER A 88 -0.08 -13.30 -4.73
N PHE A 89 1.07 -12.65 -4.80
CA PHE A 89 1.14 -11.23 -5.13
C PHE A 89 2.45 -10.86 -5.84
N HIS A 90 2.43 -9.68 -6.46
CA HIS A 90 3.55 -9.04 -7.12
C HIS A 90 3.83 -7.71 -6.45
N ARG A 91 5.10 -7.39 -6.22
CA ARG A 91 5.54 -6.06 -5.77
C ARG A 91 6.38 -5.43 -6.87
N THR A 92 6.28 -4.12 -7.02
CA THR A 92 7.31 -3.35 -7.72
C THR A 92 7.66 -2.10 -6.94
N VAL A 93 8.91 -1.65 -7.08
CA VAL A 93 9.33 -0.30 -6.68
C VAL A 93 9.72 0.46 -7.93
N LEU A 94 9.05 1.59 -8.15
CA LEU A 94 9.23 2.49 -9.29
C LEU A 94 9.43 3.90 -8.72
N ASP A 95 10.56 4.52 -9.07
CA ASP A 95 10.97 5.89 -8.66
C ASP A 95 10.98 6.23 -7.15
N GLY A 96 10.63 5.27 -6.29
CA GLY A 96 10.59 5.36 -4.82
C GLY A 96 9.37 4.64 -4.23
N ASP A 97 8.28 4.62 -4.98
CA ASP A 97 6.96 4.14 -4.55
C ASP A 97 6.87 2.61 -4.52
N THR A 98 6.22 2.05 -3.49
CA THR A 98 6.01 0.60 -3.38
C THR A 98 4.57 0.22 -3.73
N TYR A 99 4.41 -0.41 -4.90
CA TYR A 99 3.13 -0.94 -5.36
C TYR A 99 3.01 -2.43 -5.00
N VAL A 100 1.82 -2.87 -4.56
CA VAL A 100 1.53 -4.27 -4.20
C VAL A 100 0.27 -4.75 -4.89
N TYR A 101 0.42 -5.63 -5.89
CA TYR A 101 -0.66 -6.17 -6.71
C TYR A 101 -0.95 -7.64 -6.33
N PRO A 102 -2.10 -7.95 -5.72
CA PRO A 102 -2.59 -9.33 -5.64
C PRO A 102 -2.74 -9.94 -7.04
N ASP A 103 -2.40 -11.21 -7.20
CA ASP A 103 -2.49 -11.95 -8.48
C ASP A 103 -3.89 -11.85 -9.12
N THR A 104 -4.93 -11.88 -8.28
CA THR A 104 -6.34 -11.70 -8.66
C THR A 104 -6.67 -10.35 -9.29
N ALA A 105 -5.93 -9.28 -8.94
CA ALA A 105 -6.16 -7.92 -9.42
C ALA A 105 -5.25 -7.53 -10.60
N LEU A 106 -4.08 -8.17 -10.72
CA LEU A 106 -3.04 -7.77 -11.66
C LEU A 106 -3.53 -7.70 -13.12
N SER A 107 -4.41 -8.59 -13.55
CA SER A 107 -5.00 -8.56 -14.91
C SER A 107 -5.80 -7.29 -15.18
N TYR A 108 -6.63 -6.88 -14.23
CA TYR A 108 -7.44 -5.68 -14.33
C TYR A 108 -6.59 -4.39 -14.25
N VAL A 109 -5.52 -4.38 -13.43
CA VAL A 109 -4.56 -3.25 -13.40
C VAL A 109 -3.79 -3.15 -14.71
N THR A 110 -3.29 -4.27 -15.25
CA THR A 110 -2.43 -4.27 -16.44
C THR A 110 -3.18 -4.12 -17.76
N SER A 111 -4.50 -4.36 -17.78
CA SER A 111 -5.37 -3.90 -18.88
C SER A 111 -5.84 -2.45 -18.72
N GLY A 112 -5.53 -1.79 -17.58
CA GLY A 112 -5.92 -0.43 -17.27
C GLY A 112 -7.36 -0.24 -16.76
N VAL A 113 -8.13 -1.31 -16.53
CA VAL A 113 -9.51 -1.22 -15.99
C VAL A 113 -9.54 -1.13 -14.45
N LEU A 114 -8.40 -1.30 -13.78
CA LEU A 114 -8.15 -0.72 -12.46
C LEU A 114 -7.00 0.27 -12.58
N ASP A 115 -7.13 1.39 -11.88
CA ASP A 115 -6.02 2.29 -11.58
C ASP A 115 -4.96 1.60 -10.70
N ARG A 116 -3.68 1.97 -10.91
CA ARG A 116 -2.54 1.49 -10.14
C ARG A 116 -2.46 2.14 -8.75
N GLN A 117 -2.99 3.36 -8.56
CA GLN A 117 -2.90 4.06 -7.26
C GLN A 117 -3.74 3.37 -6.17
N LEU A 118 -4.75 2.59 -6.56
CA LEU A 118 -5.47 1.63 -5.68
C LEU A 118 -4.56 0.56 -5.03
N PHE A 119 -3.28 0.49 -5.45
CA PHE A 119 -2.27 -0.46 -5.03
C PHE A 119 -0.92 0.21 -4.67
N ASN A 120 -0.81 1.55 -4.72
CA ASN A 120 0.38 2.24 -4.23
C ASN A 120 0.33 2.34 -2.70
N VAL A 121 1.09 1.49 -2.01
CA VAL A 121 1.07 1.41 -0.55
C VAL A 121 1.83 2.59 0.07
N THR A 122 2.73 3.26 -0.68
CA THR A 122 3.37 4.51 -0.22
C THR A 122 2.32 5.61 -0.09
N ASP A 123 1.64 5.96 -1.19
CA ASP A 123 0.67 7.05 -1.24
C ASP A 123 -0.53 6.79 -0.33
N LEU A 124 -1.07 5.56 -0.32
CA LEU A 124 -2.21 5.19 0.53
C LEU A 124 -1.90 5.31 2.03
N ILE A 125 -0.63 5.19 2.45
CA ILE A 125 -0.23 5.48 3.84
C ILE A 125 0.01 6.98 4.05
N ALA A 126 0.59 7.69 3.06
CA ALA A 126 0.82 9.14 3.14
C ALA A 126 -0.48 9.95 3.23
N ASP A 127 -1.47 9.61 2.39
CA ASP A 127 -2.82 10.20 2.40
C ASP A 127 -3.61 9.86 3.68
N GLY A 128 -3.19 8.87 4.47
CA GLY A 128 -3.96 8.34 5.59
C GLY A 128 -5.19 7.53 5.13
N TYR A 129 -5.05 6.78 4.04
CA TYR A 129 -5.98 5.72 3.63
C TYR A 129 -5.68 4.37 4.30
N ASP A 130 -4.76 4.35 5.26
CA ASP A 130 -4.53 3.21 6.13
C ASP A 130 -5.65 3.01 7.18
N ASP A 131 -5.78 1.75 7.59
CA ASP A 131 -6.76 1.15 8.47
C ASP A 131 -6.87 1.78 9.88
N ALA A 132 -5.89 2.60 10.31
CA ALA A 132 -5.93 3.33 11.57
C ALA A 132 -6.54 4.73 11.42
N HIS A 133 -6.47 5.33 10.23
CA HIS A 133 -6.99 6.66 9.93
C HIS A 133 -8.36 6.66 9.24
N THR A 134 -8.77 5.56 8.58
CA THR A 134 -10.09 5.45 7.93
C THR A 134 -10.63 4.03 7.88
N ASP A 135 -11.97 3.89 7.91
CA ASP A 135 -12.68 2.64 7.65
C ASP A 135 -13.14 2.49 6.18
N LYS A 136 -12.82 3.47 5.33
CA LYS A 136 -13.38 3.67 3.99
C LYS A 136 -12.30 3.97 2.96
N LEU A 137 -12.37 3.25 1.84
CA LEU A 137 -11.69 3.62 0.59
C LEU A 137 -12.74 4.23 -0.37
N PRO A 138 -12.66 5.53 -0.67
CA PRO A 138 -13.45 6.15 -1.71
C PRO A 138 -12.87 5.80 -3.10
N LEU A 139 -13.75 5.68 -4.08
CA LEU A 139 -13.49 5.10 -5.39
C LEU A 139 -14.31 5.84 -6.45
N ILE A 140 -13.78 5.96 -7.66
CA ILE A 140 -14.55 6.37 -8.83
C ILE A 140 -14.68 5.17 -9.77
N VAL A 141 -15.91 4.82 -10.18
CA VAL A 141 -16.16 3.85 -11.25
C VAL A 141 -16.63 4.56 -12.51
N THR A 142 -16.18 4.15 -13.68
CA THR A 142 -16.74 4.58 -14.98
C THR A 142 -17.52 3.44 -15.60
N MET A 143 -18.54 3.71 -16.43
CA MET A 143 -19.35 2.69 -17.08
C MET A 143 -19.00 2.52 -18.56
N THR A 144 -19.31 1.35 -19.09
CA THR A 144 -19.28 1.08 -20.52
C THR A 144 -20.39 1.86 -21.24
N ASP A 145 -20.09 2.32 -22.46
CA ASP A 145 -21.03 2.97 -23.38
C ASP A 145 -22.43 2.30 -23.45
N ALA A 146 -22.48 0.97 -23.35
CA ALA A 146 -23.72 0.21 -23.44
C ALA A 146 -24.56 0.33 -22.15
N ALA A 147 -23.90 0.25 -20.98
CA ALA A 147 -24.56 0.44 -19.69
C ALA A 147 -24.96 1.91 -19.46
N ALA A 148 -24.13 2.86 -19.89
CA ALA A 148 -24.44 4.28 -19.88
C ALA A 148 -25.64 4.61 -20.79
N ARG A 149 -25.66 4.09 -22.03
CA ARG A 149 -26.83 4.22 -22.94
C ARG A 149 -28.09 3.56 -22.39
N ALA A 150 -27.97 2.49 -21.61
CA ALA A 150 -29.08 1.85 -20.89
C ALA A 150 -29.48 2.57 -19.59
N ARG A 151 -28.75 3.62 -19.17
CA ARG A 151 -28.90 4.33 -17.88
C ARG A 151 -28.83 3.39 -16.66
N THR A 152 -28.03 2.33 -16.75
CA THR A 152 -27.80 1.40 -15.66
C THR A 152 -26.95 2.08 -14.59
N ARG A 153 -27.49 2.27 -13.38
CA ARG A 153 -26.70 2.74 -12.23
C ARG A 153 -25.81 1.60 -11.72
N PRO A 154 -24.52 1.84 -11.39
CA PRO A 154 -23.66 0.81 -10.81
C PRO A 154 -24.11 0.43 -9.39
N THR A 155 -24.90 -0.63 -9.28
CA THR A 155 -25.22 -1.28 -8.00
C THR A 155 -24.23 -2.42 -7.77
N VAL A 156 -23.08 -2.11 -7.18
CA VAL A 156 -22.09 -3.11 -6.76
C VAL A 156 -22.33 -3.43 -5.30
N ASP A 157 -22.64 -4.70 -4.96
CA ASP A 157 -22.79 -5.08 -3.55
C ASP A 157 -21.49 -4.82 -2.78
N GLY A 158 -21.60 -4.39 -1.52
CA GLY A 158 -20.45 -4.06 -0.69
C GLY A 158 -19.77 -2.72 -0.98
N ALA A 159 -20.32 -1.86 -1.84
CA ALA A 159 -20.01 -0.43 -1.83
C ALA A 159 -21.29 0.42 -1.78
N THR A 160 -21.19 1.56 -1.10
CA THR A 160 -22.24 2.57 -1.07
C THR A 160 -22.04 3.51 -2.25
N LEU A 161 -23.07 3.69 -3.09
CA LEU A 161 -23.11 4.77 -4.06
C LEU A 161 -23.14 6.10 -3.30
N VAL A 162 -22.06 6.87 -3.37
CA VAL A 162 -22.00 8.23 -2.81
C VAL A 162 -22.79 9.16 -3.72
N ARG A 163 -22.46 9.13 -5.02
CA ARG A 163 -23.14 9.92 -6.07
C ARG A 163 -22.96 9.30 -7.45
N PRO A 164 -23.91 9.49 -8.40
CA PRO A 164 -23.59 9.34 -9.81
C PRO A 164 -22.55 10.38 -10.24
N LEU A 165 -21.70 9.99 -11.18
CA LEU A 165 -20.69 10.82 -11.84
C LEU A 165 -20.83 10.60 -13.35
N ASP A 166 -22.01 10.85 -13.92
CA ASP A 166 -22.26 10.54 -15.36
C ASP A 166 -21.35 11.37 -16.32
N SER A 167 -20.51 12.26 -15.77
CA SER A 167 -19.36 12.94 -16.38
C SER A 167 -18.42 11.98 -17.09
N VAL A 168 -17.78 11.13 -16.29
CA VAL A 168 -16.93 10.02 -16.70
C VAL A 168 -17.78 8.78 -17.01
N GLN A 169 -19.04 8.99 -17.41
CA GLN A 169 -20.10 7.99 -17.52
C GLN A 169 -20.20 7.08 -16.28
N GLY A 170 -20.02 7.61 -15.07
CA GLY A 170 -19.63 6.84 -13.88
C GLY A 170 -20.40 7.10 -12.58
N ALA A 171 -19.76 6.78 -11.46
CA ALA A 171 -20.23 7.04 -10.09
C ALA A 171 -19.06 7.11 -9.09
N ALA A 172 -19.20 7.94 -8.05
CA ALA A 172 -18.33 7.83 -6.87
C ALA A 172 -18.95 6.80 -5.93
N LEU A 173 -18.17 5.80 -5.58
CA LEU A 173 -18.52 4.77 -4.60
C LEU A 173 -17.64 4.94 -3.37
N THR A 174 -18.14 4.55 -2.21
CA THR A 174 -17.31 4.31 -1.03
C THR A 174 -17.43 2.85 -0.66
N ARG A 175 -16.29 2.16 -0.65
CA ARG A 175 -16.16 0.79 -0.15
C ARG A 175 -15.74 0.88 1.31
N GLU A 176 -16.53 0.28 2.20
CA GLU A 176 -16.14 0.11 3.61
C GLU A 176 -15.19 -1.09 3.74
N ARG A 177 -14.23 -1.02 4.67
CA ARG A 177 -13.30 -2.12 4.98
C ARG A 177 -14.04 -3.42 5.26
N SER A 178 -15.14 -3.34 6.02
CA SER A 178 -16.05 -4.44 6.39
C SER A 178 -16.71 -5.15 5.20
N THR A 179 -16.74 -4.51 4.02
CA THR A 179 -17.46 -5.01 2.84
C THR A 179 -16.56 -5.31 1.64
N ALA A 180 -15.24 -5.13 1.77
CA ALA A 180 -14.27 -5.20 0.69
C ALA A 180 -14.34 -6.49 -0.16
N GLY A 181 -14.38 -7.67 0.48
CA GLY A 181 -14.46 -8.95 -0.24
C GLY A 181 -15.78 -9.13 -1.00
N ARG A 182 -16.88 -8.53 -0.54
CA ARG A 182 -18.17 -8.52 -1.26
C ARG A 182 -18.12 -7.58 -2.46
N PHE A 183 -17.53 -6.40 -2.28
CA PHE A 183 -17.28 -5.45 -3.37
C PHE A 183 -16.42 -6.07 -4.47
N TRP A 184 -15.31 -6.69 -4.12
CA TRP A 184 -14.44 -7.37 -5.09
C TRP A 184 -15.19 -8.46 -5.86
N ALA A 185 -15.88 -9.38 -5.15
CA ALA A 185 -16.65 -10.45 -5.78
C ALA A 185 -17.79 -9.94 -6.68
N ALA A 186 -18.46 -8.86 -6.29
CA ALA A 186 -19.51 -8.22 -7.09
C ALA A 186 -18.96 -7.43 -8.29
N LEU A 187 -17.75 -6.87 -8.18
CA LEU A 187 -17.05 -6.15 -9.25
C LEU A 187 -16.46 -7.09 -10.31
N THR A 188 -16.03 -8.30 -9.94
CA THR A 188 -15.53 -9.33 -10.88
C THR A 188 -16.59 -10.39 -11.23
N ALA A 189 -17.86 -10.17 -10.90
CA ALA A 189 -18.93 -11.14 -11.13
C ALA A 189 -19.14 -11.44 -12.63
N GLY A 190 -18.88 -12.69 -13.03
CA GLY A 190 -19.12 -13.17 -14.40
C GLY A 190 -17.97 -12.97 -15.39
N SER A 191 -16.79 -12.49 -14.96
CA SER A 191 -15.59 -12.43 -15.80
C SER A 191 -14.98 -13.80 -16.15
N ALA A 192 -15.59 -14.90 -15.67
CA ALA A 192 -15.29 -16.28 -16.05
C ALA A 192 -15.72 -16.62 -17.50
N ARG A 193 -15.13 -15.95 -18.49
CA ARG A 193 -15.15 -16.29 -19.91
C ARG A 193 -13.73 -16.29 -20.49
N ARG A 194 -13.60 -16.80 -21.72
CA ARG A 194 -12.38 -17.42 -22.29
C ARG A 194 -11.05 -16.79 -21.87
N THR A 195 -10.16 -17.67 -21.46
CA THR A 195 -8.71 -17.52 -21.30
C THR A 195 -8.04 -16.82 -22.50
N GLY A 196 -7.94 -15.49 -22.45
CA GLY A 196 -7.28 -14.69 -23.49
C GLY A 196 -8.03 -13.44 -23.96
N ASP A 197 -9.32 -13.32 -23.64
CA ASP A 197 -10.05 -12.05 -23.80
C ASP A 197 -9.62 -11.06 -22.68
N ALA A 198 -9.59 -9.76 -22.96
CA ALA A 198 -9.23 -8.74 -21.97
C ALA A 198 -10.24 -8.72 -20.80
N PRO A 199 -9.81 -8.56 -19.53
CA PRO A 199 -10.70 -8.67 -18.39
C PRO A 199 -11.70 -7.50 -18.34
N VAL A 200 -13.00 -7.84 -18.28
CA VAL A 200 -14.12 -6.90 -18.22
C VAL A 200 -14.72 -6.90 -16.82
N LEU A 201 -15.05 -5.72 -16.30
CA LEU A 201 -15.67 -5.55 -14.99
C LEU A 201 -17.19 -5.80 -15.06
N ALA A 202 -17.76 -6.24 -13.95
CA ALA A 202 -19.17 -6.57 -13.84
C ALA A 202 -20.08 -5.33 -13.79
N ASN A 203 -21.40 -5.55 -13.79
CA ASN A 203 -22.43 -4.52 -13.61
C ASN A 203 -22.43 -3.40 -14.67
N GLY A 204 -21.68 -3.59 -15.77
CA GLY A 204 -21.52 -2.60 -16.84
C GLY A 204 -20.38 -1.60 -16.64
N ILE A 205 -19.53 -1.79 -15.63
CA ILE A 205 -18.37 -0.94 -15.32
C ILE A 205 -17.28 -1.10 -16.38
N ALA A 206 -16.61 0.00 -16.74
CA ALA A 206 -15.47 0.05 -17.65
C ALA A 206 -14.12 0.18 -16.91
N LYS A 207 -14.05 0.99 -15.85
CA LYS A 207 -12.83 1.16 -15.02
C LYS A 207 -13.17 1.52 -13.56
N VAL A 208 -12.25 1.25 -12.64
CA VAL A 208 -12.24 1.81 -11.26
C VAL A 208 -10.94 2.58 -10.98
N TRP A 209 -11.05 3.67 -10.23
CA TRP A 209 -9.98 4.60 -9.84
C TRP A 209 -9.98 4.88 -8.34
N LEU A 210 -8.86 5.38 -7.80
CA LEU A 210 -8.78 5.95 -6.45
C LEU A 210 -9.36 7.38 -6.43
N ASP A 211 -9.93 7.79 -5.28
CA ASP A 211 -10.39 9.15 -5.01
C ASP A 211 -9.46 9.77 -3.93
N GLY A 212 -8.45 10.54 -4.35
CA GLY A 212 -7.28 10.92 -3.54
C GLY A 212 -7.50 12.07 -2.53
N ARG A 213 -6.50 12.38 -1.70
CA ARG A 213 -6.52 13.51 -0.73
C ARG A 213 -5.55 14.65 -1.10
N VAL A 214 -5.73 15.79 -0.43
CA VAL A 214 -4.91 17.03 -0.55
C VAL A 214 -4.85 17.77 0.80
N HIS A 215 -3.86 18.67 0.99
CA HIS A 215 -3.55 19.39 2.25
C HIS A 215 -3.33 20.92 2.01
N ALA A 216 -2.98 21.71 3.04
CA ALA A 216 -2.95 23.20 3.02
C ALA A 216 -1.97 23.84 4.06
N ASP A 217 -1.33 24.98 3.74
CA ASP A 217 -0.67 25.95 4.69
C ASP A 217 -0.41 27.37 4.08
N LEU A 218 -0.48 28.43 4.91
CA LEU A 218 -0.92 29.85 4.81
C LEU A 218 -0.49 30.89 3.68
N ALA A 219 -1.06 32.12 3.77
CA ALA A 219 -1.45 33.02 2.65
C ALA A 219 -0.90 34.48 2.60
N GLU A 220 -0.66 35.06 1.40
CA GLU A 220 -0.62 36.54 1.14
C GLU A 220 -0.73 36.96 -0.37
N SER A 221 -1.73 36.44 -1.10
CA SER A 221 -1.60 36.22 -2.56
C SER A 221 -1.79 37.38 -3.56
N THR A 222 -2.77 38.28 -3.39
CA THR A 222 -3.09 39.27 -4.46
C THR A 222 -2.06 40.39 -4.58
N ALA A 223 -1.33 40.67 -3.49
CA ALA A 223 -0.17 41.55 -3.48
C ALA A 223 1.02 40.95 -4.28
N GLN A 224 1.23 39.63 -4.21
CA GLN A 224 2.31 38.91 -4.89
C GLN A 224 2.32 39.14 -6.40
N ILE A 225 1.14 39.27 -7.02
CA ILE A 225 0.95 39.52 -8.47
C ILE A 225 0.83 41.01 -8.85
N GLY A 226 0.87 41.93 -7.88
CA GLY A 226 0.89 43.38 -8.12
C GLY A 226 -0.49 44.04 -8.39
N ALA A 227 -1.60 43.32 -8.21
CA ALA A 227 -2.94 43.84 -8.48
C ALA A 227 -3.29 45.17 -7.76
N PRO A 228 -2.88 45.40 -6.48
CA PRO A 228 -3.16 46.67 -5.79
C PRO A 228 -2.64 47.93 -6.48
N THR A 229 -1.57 47.82 -7.27
CA THR A 229 -1.03 48.95 -8.05
C THR A 229 -2.04 49.43 -9.10
N LEU A 230 -2.68 48.50 -9.82
CA LEU A 230 -3.67 48.83 -10.85
C LEU A 230 -4.96 49.39 -10.25
N TRP A 231 -5.35 48.93 -9.06
CA TRP A 231 -6.48 49.53 -8.34
C TRP A 231 -6.19 50.99 -7.95
N ALA A 232 -4.94 51.32 -7.58
CA ALA A 232 -4.51 52.68 -7.29
C ALA A 232 -4.42 53.57 -8.55
N GLU A 233 -4.17 53.00 -9.73
CA GLU A 233 -4.32 53.65 -11.04
C GLU A 233 -5.80 53.81 -11.46
N GLY A 234 -6.75 53.24 -10.71
CA GLY A 234 -8.18 53.27 -10.99
C GLY A 234 -8.70 52.12 -11.87
N ASN A 235 -7.84 51.18 -12.27
CA ASN A 235 -8.25 49.96 -12.99
C ASN A 235 -8.61 48.84 -12.00
N THR A 236 -9.91 48.64 -11.81
CA THR A 236 -10.47 47.50 -11.06
C THR A 236 -11.12 46.44 -11.96
N ALA A 237 -10.87 46.50 -13.28
CA ALA A 237 -11.62 45.80 -14.33
C ALA A 237 -13.10 46.24 -14.48
N ALA A 238 -13.42 47.45 -14.02
CA ALA A 238 -14.75 48.07 -14.09
C ALA A 238 -15.38 47.94 -15.50
N GLY A 239 -16.42 47.11 -15.60
CA GLY A 239 -17.20 46.94 -16.82
C GLY A 239 -16.83 45.74 -17.70
N VAL A 240 -15.83 44.93 -17.33
CA VAL A 240 -15.49 43.67 -17.99
C VAL A 240 -16.35 42.52 -17.46
N ASP A 241 -16.81 41.64 -18.36
CA ASP A 241 -17.54 40.42 -18.04
C ASP A 241 -16.59 39.21 -17.95
N VAL A 242 -16.60 38.53 -16.80
CA VAL A 242 -15.85 37.30 -16.52
C VAL A 242 -16.82 36.19 -16.17
N ALA A 243 -16.76 35.06 -16.87
CA ALA A 243 -17.51 33.87 -16.50
C ALA A 243 -16.70 32.99 -15.54
N VAL A 244 -17.38 32.37 -14.58
CA VAL A 244 -16.81 31.39 -13.66
C VAL A 244 -17.60 30.09 -13.81
N LEU A 245 -16.92 29.04 -14.28
CA LEU A 245 -17.52 27.73 -14.51
C LEU A 245 -17.05 26.77 -13.41
N ASP A 246 -17.86 26.62 -12.36
CA ASP A 246 -17.50 25.94 -11.11
C ASP A 246 -18.74 25.32 -10.41
N SER A 247 -18.69 25.15 -9.09
CA SER A 247 -19.74 24.59 -8.20
C SER A 247 -20.87 25.55 -7.84
N GLY A 248 -20.85 26.76 -8.41
CA GLY A 248 -21.82 27.83 -8.15
C GLY A 248 -21.19 29.04 -7.48
N ALA A 249 -21.99 29.83 -6.78
CA ALA A 249 -21.51 30.86 -5.86
C ALA A 249 -22.52 31.12 -4.73
N ASP A 250 -22.03 31.48 -3.55
CA ASP A 250 -22.84 32.12 -2.51
C ASP A 250 -23.06 33.59 -2.86
N ALA A 251 -24.23 33.90 -3.44
CA ALA A 251 -24.61 35.24 -3.86
C ALA A 251 -25.01 36.16 -2.69
N GLU A 252 -25.24 35.62 -1.49
CA GLU A 252 -25.54 36.40 -0.28
C GLU A 252 -24.26 36.79 0.49
N HIS A 253 -23.12 36.15 0.19
CA HIS A 253 -21.83 36.49 0.77
C HIS A 253 -21.45 37.96 0.50
N PRO A 254 -21.06 38.77 1.52
CA PRO A 254 -20.86 40.21 1.37
C PRO A 254 -19.89 40.61 0.24
N ASP A 255 -18.85 39.82 0.01
CA ASP A 255 -17.83 40.10 -1.01
C ASP A 255 -18.33 39.88 -2.44
N LEU A 256 -19.39 39.10 -2.65
CA LEU A 256 -19.98 38.80 -3.96
C LEU A 256 -21.35 39.49 -4.17
N ALA A 257 -21.96 40.00 -3.10
CA ALA A 257 -23.23 40.70 -3.13
C ALA A 257 -23.21 41.89 -4.12
N GLY A 258 -23.92 41.72 -5.26
CA GLY A 258 -23.99 42.71 -6.33
C GLY A 258 -22.94 42.58 -7.45
N GLN A 259 -22.00 41.63 -7.37
CA GLN A 259 -21.02 41.38 -8.44
C GLN A 259 -21.51 40.40 -9.53
N ILE A 260 -22.46 39.54 -9.19
CA ILE A 260 -23.05 38.55 -10.11
C ILE A 260 -24.08 39.26 -11.01
N ALA A 261 -23.82 39.28 -12.31
CA ALA A 261 -24.63 39.97 -13.31
C ALA A 261 -25.67 39.06 -13.99
N GLU A 262 -25.30 37.79 -14.22
CA GLU A 262 -26.18 36.72 -14.70
C GLU A 262 -25.69 35.37 -14.15
N SER A 263 -26.57 34.39 -14.00
CA SER A 263 -26.21 33.09 -13.46
C SER A 263 -27.08 31.96 -13.97
N SER A 264 -26.48 30.81 -14.28
CA SER A 264 -27.17 29.63 -14.78
C SER A 264 -26.57 28.36 -14.18
N SER A 265 -27.41 27.34 -13.96
CA SER A 265 -26.95 26.01 -13.61
C SER A 265 -27.14 25.05 -14.78
N PHE A 266 -26.05 24.37 -15.12
CA PHE A 266 -25.98 23.31 -16.13
C PHE A 266 -26.04 21.92 -15.48
N VAL A 267 -26.08 21.86 -14.14
CA VAL A 267 -26.24 20.64 -13.35
C VAL A 267 -27.73 20.22 -13.31
N PRO A 268 -28.11 19.09 -13.92
CA PRO A 268 -29.47 18.57 -13.84
C PRO A 268 -29.88 18.32 -12.39
N SER A 269 -31.13 18.65 -12.06
CA SER A 269 -31.73 18.61 -10.72
C SER A 269 -31.17 19.56 -9.65
N GLU A 270 -30.14 20.36 -9.96
CA GLU A 270 -29.73 21.52 -9.15
C GLU A 270 -29.98 22.82 -9.94
N PRO A 271 -31.22 23.34 -9.98
CA PRO A 271 -31.58 24.47 -10.84
C PRO A 271 -31.06 25.82 -10.33
N ASP A 272 -30.61 25.89 -9.08
CA ASP A 272 -29.99 27.07 -8.48
C ASP A 272 -28.46 27.01 -8.57
N ILE A 273 -27.83 28.18 -8.45
CA ILE A 273 -26.36 28.32 -8.45
C ILE A 273 -25.75 28.22 -7.04
N LEU A 274 -26.48 27.72 -6.03
CA LEU A 274 -26.02 27.75 -4.64
C LEU A 274 -24.83 26.81 -4.44
N ASP A 275 -23.76 27.35 -3.88
CA ASP A 275 -22.50 26.65 -3.70
C ASP A 275 -22.40 26.00 -2.30
N TYR A 276 -23.01 24.83 -2.16
CA TYR A 276 -22.89 24.00 -0.95
C TYR A 276 -21.51 23.35 -0.77
N LYS A 277 -20.63 23.43 -1.79
CA LYS A 277 -19.24 22.94 -1.75
C LYS A 277 -18.26 23.99 -1.25
N GLY A 278 -18.54 25.27 -1.52
CA GLY A 278 -17.73 26.45 -1.17
C GLY A 278 -16.59 26.78 -2.12
N HIS A 279 -16.37 25.99 -3.16
CA HIS A 279 -15.23 26.13 -4.06
C HIS A 279 -15.46 27.25 -5.09
N GLY A 280 -16.62 27.28 -5.74
CA GLY A 280 -16.96 28.30 -6.73
C GLY A 280 -17.06 29.69 -6.11
N THR A 281 -17.49 29.80 -4.86
CA THR A 281 -17.50 31.05 -4.07
C THR A 281 -16.08 31.57 -3.80
N HIS A 282 -15.16 30.67 -3.47
CA HIS A 282 -13.75 30.99 -3.23
C HIS A 282 -13.05 31.43 -4.53
N VAL A 283 -13.29 30.72 -5.64
CA VAL A 283 -12.80 31.07 -6.98
C VAL A 283 -13.37 32.41 -7.45
N ALA A 284 -14.69 32.62 -7.34
CA ALA A 284 -15.39 33.85 -7.74
C ALA A 284 -14.91 35.08 -6.94
N SER A 285 -14.70 34.94 -5.62
CA SER A 285 -14.19 36.02 -4.77
C SER A 285 -12.71 36.29 -4.97
N THR A 286 -11.89 35.27 -5.29
CA THR A 286 -10.50 35.49 -5.72
C THR A 286 -10.43 36.33 -7.01
N ILE A 287 -11.43 36.22 -7.90
CA ILE A 287 -11.55 37.08 -9.09
C ILE A 287 -12.07 38.48 -8.72
N ALA A 288 -13.28 38.61 -8.19
CA ALA A 288 -13.97 39.91 -8.07
C ALA A 288 -14.53 40.22 -6.67
N GLY A 289 -14.07 39.54 -5.62
CA GLY A 289 -14.48 39.80 -4.24
C GLY A 289 -14.20 41.25 -3.83
N THR A 290 -15.21 41.95 -3.32
CA THR A 290 -15.09 43.38 -2.93
C THR A 290 -14.30 43.60 -1.64
N GLY A 291 -14.03 42.54 -0.87
CA GLY A 291 -13.50 42.63 0.49
C GLY A 291 -14.50 43.15 1.52
N ALA A 292 -15.80 43.26 1.22
CA ALA A 292 -16.77 43.90 2.10
C ALA A 292 -16.84 43.30 3.51
N ALA A 293 -16.73 41.97 3.67
CA ALA A 293 -16.73 41.32 4.99
C ALA A 293 -15.47 41.65 5.82
N SER A 294 -14.32 41.89 5.17
CA SER A 294 -13.06 42.32 5.79
C SER A 294 -12.87 43.84 5.85
N GLY A 295 -13.87 44.65 5.47
CA GLY A 295 -13.74 46.12 5.42
C GLY A 295 -12.88 46.63 4.25
N GLY A 296 -12.65 45.79 3.24
CA GLY A 296 -11.93 46.10 2.01
C GLY A 296 -10.48 45.65 1.99
N VAL A 297 -10.09 44.68 2.84
CA VAL A 297 -8.74 44.10 2.90
C VAL A 297 -8.62 42.94 1.90
N GLU A 298 -9.43 41.90 2.07
CA GLU A 298 -9.42 40.66 1.27
C GLU A 298 -10.12 40.86 -0.09
N LYS A 299 -9.54 41.70 -0.95
CA LYS A 299 -10.04 41.96 -2.29
C LYS A 299 -9.54 40.93 -3.29
N GLY A 300 -10.47 40.45 -4.13
CA GLY A 300 -10.14 39.73 -5.36
C GLY A 300 -9.38 40.60 -6.35
N VAL A 301 -8.71 39.97 -7.31
CA VAL A 301 -7.78 40.63 -8.25
C VAL A 301 -8.44 41.74 -9.09
N ALA A 302 -9.71 41.58 -9.44
CA ALA A 302 -10.47 42.43 -10.36
C ALA A 302 -11.82 42.85 -9.74
N PRO A 303 -11.83 43.66 -8.65
CA PRO A 303 -13.01 43.87 -7.80
C PRO A 303 -14.10 44.78 -8.41
N GLY A 304 -13.99 45.15 -9.68
CA GLY A 304 -15.01 45.83 -10.48
C GLY A 304 -15.48 45.04 -11.72
N ALA A 305 -14.98 43.82 -11.93
CA ALA A 305 -15.47 42.93 -12.98
C ALA A 305 -16.87 42.39 -12.64
N ARG A 306 -17.72 42.24 -13.66
CA ARG A 306 -19.02 41.55 -13.54
C ARG A 306 -18.81 40.04 -13.66
N LEU A 307 -19.40 39.28 -12.74
CA LEU A 307 -19.33 37.82 -12.76
C LEU A 307 -20.56 37.20 -13.43
N HIS A 308 -20.31 36.21 -14.29
CA HIS A 308 -21.31 35.32 -14.88
C HIS A 308 -21.12 33.92 -14.31
N ILE A 309 -21.97 33.52 -13.37
CA ILE A 309 -21.80 32.28 -12.61
C ILE A 309 -22.48 31.12 -13.34
N GLY A 310 -21.67 30.27 -13.98
CA GLY A 310 -22.12 29.02 -14.57
C GLY A 310 -21.84 27.85 -13.63
N LYS A 311 -22.88 27.34 -12.95
CA LYS A 311 -22.73 26.13 -12.13
C LYS A 311 -22.65 24.91 -13.04
N VAL A 312 -21.45 24.37 -13.20
CA VAL A 312 -21.13 23.18 -14.01
C VAL A 312 -20.60 22.01 -13.19
N LEU A 313 -20.24 22.25 -11.93
CA LEU A 313 -20.00 21.22 -10.91
C LEU A 313 -21.20 21.17 -9.96
N ASN A 314 -21.56 19.98 -9.49
CA ASN A 314 -22.68 19.79 -8.56
C ASN A 314 -22.34 20.27 -7.13
N SER A 315 -23.33 20.27 -6.24
CA SER A 315 -23.25 20.73 -4.83
C SER A 315 -22.18 20.06 -3.97
N GLU A 316 -21.52 19.02 -4.49
CA GLU A 316 -20.55 18.20 -3.80
C GLU A 316 -19.22 18.03 -4.58
N GLY A 317 -19.03 18.84 -5.63
CA GLY A 317 -17.75 19.13 -6.29
C GLY A 317 -17.49 18.46 -7.64
N SER A 318 -18.49 17.86 -8.30
CA SER A 318 -18.28 17.04 -9.49
C SER A 318 -19.16 17.46 -10.67
N GLY A 319 -18.58 17.59 -11.88
CA GLY A 319 -19.28 18.08 -13.08
C GLY A 319 -18.98 17.26 -14.33
N GLN A 320 -19.84 17.37 -15.35
CA GLN A 320 -19.77 16.58 -16.58
C GLN A 320 -19.25 17.37 -17.77
N ASP A 321 -18.46 16.74 -18.65
CA ASP A 321 -18.06 17.30 -19.94
C ASP A 321 -19.23 17.95 -20.68
N SER A 322 -20.41 17.33 -20.66
CA SER A 322 -21.62 17.89 -21.27
C SER A 322 -22.15 19.16 -20.58
N TRP A 323 -22.08 19.25 -19.25
CA TRP A 323 -22.50 20.42 -18.48
C TRP A 323 -21.46 21.55 -18.57
N ILE A 324 -20.19 21.16 -18.51
CA ILE A 324 -19.03 22.04 -18.62
C ILE A 324 -18.99 22.67 -20.02
N ILE A 325 -19.15 21.87 -21.09
CA ILE A 325 -19.25 22.39 -22.47
C ILE A 325 -20.50 23.26 -22.63
N ALA A 326 -21.67 22.89 -22.09
CA ALA A 326 -22.84 23.77 -22.13
C ALA A 326 -22.60 25.11 -21.42
N GLY A 327 -21.89 25.10 -20.29
CA GLY A 327 -21.44 26.31 -19.59
C GLY A 327 -20.41 27.12 -20.37
N MET A 328 -19.46 26.47 -21.07
CA MET A 328 -18.52 27.13 -21.99
C MET A 328 -19.26 27.82 -23.13
N GLU A 329 -20.23 27.12 -23.75
CA GLU A 329 -21.03 27.65 -24.87
C GLU A 329 -21.90 28.84 -24.43
N TRP A 330 -22.57 28.75 -23.28
CA TRP A 330 -23.32 29.85 -22.67
C TRP A 330 -22.43 31.06 -22.33
N ALA A 331 -21.31 30.83 -21.64
CA ALA A 331 -20.37 31.88 -21.25
C ALA A 331 -19.80 32.63 -22.45
N ALA A 332 -19.41 31.91 -23.51
CA ALA A 332 -18.76 32.48 -24.67
C ALA A 332 -19.74 33.06 -25.72
N ARG A 333 -20.90 32.41 -25.96
CA ARG A 333 -21.86 32.84 -27.01
C ARG A 333 -22.98 33.74 -26.49
N GLU A 334 -23.56 33.40 -25.35
CA GLU A 334 -24.74 34.09 -24.81
C GLU A 334 -24.31 35.29 -23.96
N GLN A 335 -23.50 35.04 -22.91
CA GLN A 335 -22.98 36.08 -22.03
C GLN A 335 -21.80 36.86 -22.61
N LYS A 336 -21.08 36.26 -23.58
CA LYS A 336 -19.95 36.86 -24.31
C LYS A 336 -18.83 37.35 -23.38
N ALA A 337 -18.61 36.59 -22.30
CA ALA A 337 -17.58 36.88 -21.32
C ALA A 337 -16.21 36.98 -22.00
N ARG A 338 -15.43 38.01 -21.65
CA ARG A 338 -14.07 38.20 -22.22
C ARG A 338 -13.10 37.14 -21.71
N VAL A 339 -13.33 36.69 -20.48
CA VAL A 339 -12.53 35.68 -19.77
C VAL A 339 -13.47 34.64 -19.20
N VAL A 340 -13.12 33.36 -19.33
CA VAL A 340 -13.84 32.22 -18.73
C VAL A 340 -12.87 31.50 -17.80
N SER A 341 -13.09 31.60 -16.50
CA SER A 341 -12.31 30.93 -15.46
C SER A 341 -12.85 29.52 -15.21
N MET A 342 -11.96 28.53 -15.29
CA MET A 342 -12.30 27.10 -15.17
C MET A 342 -11.36 26.41 -14.19
N SER A 343 -11.71 26.44 -12.91
CA SER A 343 -10.92 25.86 -11.82
C SER A 343 -11.17 24.35 -11.64
N LEU A 344 -11.30 23.66 -12.77
CA LEU A 344 -11.68 22.25 -12.91
C LEU A 344 -10.79 21.54 -13.94
N GLY A 345 -10.82 20.21 -13.92
CA GLY A 345 -10.13 19.38 -14.91
C GLY A 345 -10.47 17.89 -14.79
N GLY A 346 -9.91 17.09 -15.70
CA GLY A 346 -10.03 15.63 -15.76
C GLY A 346 -8.72 14.98 -16.22
N GLU A 347 -8.83 13.79 -16.81
CA GLU A 347 -7.68 12.93 -17.16
C GLU A 347 -6.62 13.59 -18.07
N ALA A 348 -5.37 13.13 -17.92
CA ALA A 348 -4.23 13.52 -18.73
C ALA A 348 -4.40 13.06 -20.19
N THR A 349 -4.20 13.98 -21.14
CA THR A 349 -4.65 13.84 -22.54
C THR A 349 -3.76 14.65 -23.49
N ASP A 350 -3.81 14.35 -24.79
CA ASP A 350 -3.11 15.08 -25.86
C ASP A 350 -3.86 16.35 -26.34
N GLY A 351 -5.03 16.63 -25.77
CA GLY A 351 -5.92 17.72 -26.17
C GLY A 351 -6.91 17.34 -27.27
N SER A 352 -6.93 16.08 -27.74
CA SER A 352 -7.93 15.59 -28.70
C SER A 352 -9.31 15.31 -28.09
N ASP A 353 -9.47 15.48 -26.77
CA ASP A 353 -10.70 15.23 -26.02
C ASP A 353 -11.82 16.27 -26.29
N PRO A 354 -13.09 15.97 -25.92
CA PRO A 354 -14.23 16.82 -26.26
C PRO A 354 -14.20 18.22 -25.63
N MET A 355 -13.74 18.37 -24.39
CA MET A 355 -13.72 19.67 -23.71
C MET A 355 -12.57 20.54 -24.25
N SER A 356 -11.40 19.96 -24.51
CA SER A 356 -10.29 20.68 -25.13
C SER A 356 -10.67 21.19 -26.54
N GLN A 357 -11.28 20.34 -27.36
CA GLN A 357 -11.83 20.75 -28.66
C GLN A 357 -12.93 21.82 -28.55
N ALA A 358 -13.71 21.84 -27.46
CA ALA A 358 -14.71 22.88 -27.23
C ALA A 358 -14.06 24.23 -26.89
N VAL A 359 -13.02 24.24 -26.05
CA VAL A 359 -12.22 25.44 -25.75
C VAL A 359 -11.59 26.01 -27.00
N ASP A 360 -10.92 25.18 -27.82
CA ASP A 360 -10.28 25.63 -29.06
C ASP A 360 -11.31 26.24 -30.03
N ARG A 361 -12.46 25.58 -30.21
CA ARG A 361 -13.55 26.04 -31.08
C ARG A 361 -14.16 27.36 -30.59
N LEU A 362 -14.48 27.47 -29.30
CA LEU A 362 -15.12 28.66 -28.73
C LEU A 362 -14.17 29.84 -28.63
N SER A 363 -12.87 29.60 -28.36
CA SER A 363 -11.82 30.64 -28.42
C SER A 363 -11.75 31.25 -29.81
N ALA A 364 -11.73 30.41 -30.86
CA ALA A 364 -11.69 30.86 -32.25
C ALA A 364 -13.01 31.51 -32.74
N GLU A 365 -14.16 31.02 -32.27
CA GLU A 365 -15.49 31.51 -32.66
C GLU A 365 -15.83 32.88 -32.02
N THR A 366 -15.49 33.07 -30.75
CA THR A 366 -15.98 34.21 -29.93
C THR A 366 -14.88 35.20 -29.56
N GLY A 367 -13.61 34.79 -29.59
CA GLY A 367 -12.49 35.56 -29.09
C GLY A 367 -12.40 35.65 -27.57
N ALA A 368 -13.14 34.83 -26.81
CA ALA A 368 -13.00 34.70 -25.36
C ALA A 368 -11.67 34.03 -24.97
N LEU A 369 -11.13 34.34 -23.79
CA LEU A 369 -9.99 33.63 -23.20
C LEU A 369 -10.46 32.62 -22.14
N PHE A 370 -10.22 31.33 -22.38
CA PHE A 370 -10.41 30.30 -21.36
C PHE A 370 -9.12 30.17 -20.52
N VAL A 371 -9.25 30.37 -19.21
CA VAL A 371 -8.16 30.27 -18.22
C VAL A 371 -8.47 29.07 -17.33
N ILE A 372 -7.58 28.06 -17.34
CA ILE A 372 -7.89 26.71 -16.87
C ILE A 372 -6.81 26.19 -15.92
N ALA A 373 -7.21 25.46 -14.88
CA ALA A 373 -6.28 24.80 -13.97
C ALA A 373 -5.41 23.75 -14.70
N ALA A 374 -4.14 23.63 -14.32
CA ALA A 374 -3.25 22.59 -14.84
C ALA A 374 -3.57 21.18 -14.31
N GLY A 375 -4.12 21.10 -13.08
CA GLY A 375 -4.31 19.86 -12.31
C GLY A 375 -3.50 19.87 -11.02
N ASN A 376 -3.83 18.97 -10.08
CA ASN A 376 -3.21 18.87 -8.76
C ASN A 376 -2.55 17.48 -8.54
N SER A 377 -2.07 16.87 -9.62
CA SER A 377 -1.54 15.50 -9.63
C SER A 377 -0.13 15.43 -10.24
N GLY A 378 0.70 16.44 -10.00
CA GLY A 378 2.05 16.54 -10.58
C GLY A 378 3.00 15.41 -10.16
N PRO A 379 4.03 15.08 -10.97
CA PRO A 379 4.39 15.68 -12.26
C PRO A 379 3.74 14.97 -13.48
N ALA A 380 3.97 15.51 -14.69
CA ALA A 380 3.64 14.90 -15.99
C ALA A 380 2.16 14.48 -16.20
N SER A 381 1.21 15.38 -15.87
CA SER A 381 -0.22 15.04 -15.68
C SER A 381 -1.22 16.11 -16.15
N ILE A 382 -0.87 16.94 -17.14
CA ILE A 382 -1.77 17.99 -17.67
C ILE A 382 -3.05 17.39 -18.26
N GLY A 383 -4.18 17.73 -17.66
CA GLY A 383 -5.51 17.20 -17.97
C GLY A 383 -6.38 18.06 -18.89
N SER A 384 -7.46 17.47 -19.38
CA SER A 384 -8.56 18.21 -20.02
C SER A 384 -9.25 19.17 -19.02
N PRO A 385 -9.74 20.37 -19.42
CA PRO A 385 -9.58 21.03 -20.71
C PRO A 385 -8.27 21.85 -20.83
N GLY A 386 -7.44 21.87 -19.78
CA GLY A 386 -6.14 22.57 -19.77
C GLY A 386 -5.14 22.02 -20.81
N ALA A 387 -5.41 20.86 -21.38
CA ALA A 387 -4.69 20.29 -22.50
C ALA A 387 -4.94 21.00 -23.85
N ALA A 388 -5.99 21.81 -24.02
CA ALA A 388 -6.29 22.53 -25.28
C ALA A 388 -5.18 23.51 -25.69
N ASP A 389 -4.91 23.66 -26.99
CA ASP A 389 -3.87 24.59 -27.48
C ASP A 389 -4.22 26.06 -27.19
N SER A 390 -5.52 26.41 -27.22
CA SER A 390 -6.02 27.77 -26.98
C SER A 390 -6.12 28.13 -25.50
N ALA A 391 -6.42 27.15 -24.62
CA ALA A 391 -6.52 27.36 -23.17
C ALA A 391 -5.25 28.04 -22.60
N LEU A 392 -5.39 29.01 -21.70
CA LEU A 392 -4.28 29.49 -20.88
C LEU A 392 -4.24 28.65 -19.60
N THR A 393 -3.30 27.71 -19.53
CA THR A 393 -3.26 26.68 -18.49
C THR A 393 -2.33 27.10 -17.36
N VAL A 394 -2.82 27.01 -16.12
CA VAL A 394 -2.23 27.67 -14.95
C VAL A 394 -1.73 26.66 -13.91
N GLY A 395 -0.42 26.67 -13.65
CA GLY A 395 0.20 25.98 -12.52
C GLY A 395 0.20 26.81 -11.24
N ALA A 396 0.45 26.17 -10.09
CA ALA A 396 0.42 26.81 -8.77
C ALA A 396 1.82 27.07 -8.22
N VAL A 397 2.01 28.25 -7.61
CA VAL A 397 3.17 28.57 -6.77
C VAL A 397 2.73 28.99 -5.35
N ASP A 398 3.65 28.90 -4.40
CA ASP A 398 3.52 29.43 -3.04
C ASP A 398 3.77 30.95 -2.98
N ALA A 399 3.66 31.54 -1.78
CA ALA A 399 3.92 32.97 -1.52
C ALA A 399 5.37 33.42 -1.80
N THR A 400 6.31 32.50 -1.98
CA THR A 400 7.73 32.75 -2.25
C THR A 400 8.15 32.51 -3.71
N ASP A 401 7.17 32.26 -4.59
CA ASP A 401 7.32 31.87 -6.00
C ASP A 401 7.93 30.46 -6.23
N HIS A 402 7.93 29.56 -5.23
CA HIS A 402 8.22 28.14 -5.47
C HIS A 402 7.02 27.43 -6.08
N LEU A 403 7.25 26.52 -7.02
CA LEU A 403 6.22 25.65 -7.57
C LEU A 403 5.67 24.72 -6.48
N ALA A 404 4.34 24.65 -6.36
CA ALA A 404 3.70 23.73 -5.42
C ALA A 404 3.89 22.28 -5.86
N ASP A 405 4.24 21.37 -4.95
CA ASP A 405 4.55 19.97 -5.28
C ASP A 405 3.39 19.25 -5.98
N PHE A 406 2.14 19.56 -5.60
CA PHE A 406 0.94 19.02 -6.25
C PHE A 406 0.71 19.54 -7.68
N SER A 407 1.29 20.69 -8.07
CA SER A 407 0.94 21.37 -9.33
C SER A 407 1.24 20.47 -10.52
N SER A 408 0.22 20.11 -11.31
CA SER A 408 0.40 19.29 -12.51
C SER A 408 1.36 19.97 -13.48
N GLN A 409 2.35 19.18 -13.91
CA GLN A 409 3.45 19.60 -14.78
C GLN A 409 3.26 18.95 -16.14
N GLY A 410 3.75 19.58 -17.20
CA GLY A 410 3.94 18.94 -18.48
C GLY A 410 5.07 17.88 -18.46
N PRO A 411 5.36 17.26 -19.61
CA PRO A 411 4.71 17.48 -20.91
C PRO A 411 3.25 17.03 -20.94
N ARG A 412 2.47 17.56 -21.89
CA ARG A 412 1.13 17.06 -22.22
C ARG A 412 1.22 15.59 -22.66
N ALA A 413 0.28 14.77 -22.19
CA ALA A 413 0.31 13.33 -22.44
C ALA A 413 0.13 13.00 -23.92
N GLY A 414 0.69 11.88 -24.38
CA GLY A 414 0.60 11.44 -25.79
C GLY A 414 1.51 12.23 -26.76
N ASP A 415 1.32 13.55 -26.90
CA ASP A 415 1.96 14.37 -27.94
C ASP A 415 3.19 15.18 -27.47
N GLY A 416 3.40 15.30 -26.16
CA GLY A 416 4.51 16.04 -25.56
C GLY A 416 4.32 17.56 -25.44
N GLY A 417 3.12 18.08 -25.70
CA GLY A 417 2.83 19.52 -25.76
C GLY A 417 3.27 20.37 -24.55
N LEU A 418 3.60 21.64 -24.81
CA LEU A 418 4.05 22.62 -23.82
C LEU A 418 2.89 23.16 -22.97
N LYS A 419 2.77 22.63 -21.76
CA LYS A 419 1.85 23.05 -20.69
C LYS A 419 2.54 22.88 -19.33
N PRO A 420 2.14 23.62 -18.27
CA PRO A 420 1.29 24.82 -18.31
C PRO A 420 2.00 25.98 -19.02
N GLU A 421 1.28 27.05 -19.39
CA GLU A 421 1.92 28.25 -19.99
C GLU A 421 2.32 29.32 -18.97
N ILE A 422 1.68 29.32 -17.79
CA ILE A 422 1.88 30.34 -16.75
C ILE A 422 1.69 29.73 -15.36
N THR A 423 2.22 30.38 -14.33
CA THR A 423 1.90 30.07 -12.92
C THR A 423 1.27 31.27 -12.21
N ALA A 424 0.55 31.00 -11.11
CA ALA A 424 0.02 32.02 -10.22
C ALA A 424 -0.06 31.49 -8.77
N PRO A 425 -0.26 32.36 -7.76
CA PRO A 425 -0.37 31.93 -6.37
C PRO A 425 -1.54 30.94 -6.22
N GLY A 426 -1.24 29.74 -5.76
CA GLY A 426 -2.21 28.65 -5.62
C GLY A 426 -2.03 27.80 -4.37
N VAL A 427 -1.06 28.11 -3.50
CA VAL A 427 -0.97 27.56 -2.14
C VAL A 427 -1.66 28.54 -1.19
N ASP A 428 -2.57 28.01 -0.39
CA ASP A 428 -3.43 28.66 0.61
C ASP A 428 -3.83 30.09 0.26
N ILE A 429 -4.74 30.16 -0.68
CA ILE A 429 -5.37 31.42 -1.05
C ILE A 429 -6.51 31.66 -0.06
N LEU A 430 -6.47 32.79 0.64
CA LEU A 430 -7.56 33.26 1.50
C LEU A 430 -8.60 33.96 0.62
N ALA A 431 -9.82 33.44 0.57
CA ALA A 431 -10.93 34.05 -0.15
C ALA A 431 -12.28 33.64 0.49
N ALA A 432 -13.40 34.13 -0.07
CA ALA A 432 -14.70 34.03 0.57
C ALA A 432 -15.15 32.58 0.80
N ARG A 433 -15.67 32.31 1.99
CA ARG A 433 -16.25 31.02 2.36
C ARG A 433 -17.77 31.11 2.19
N SER A 434 -18.33 30.28 1.30
CA SER A 434 -19.79 30.05 1.24
C SER A 434 -20.34 29.76 2.62
N HIS A 435 -21.34 30.54 3.05
CA HIS A 435 -22.02 30.40 4.32
C HIS A 435 -22.86 29.11 4.36
N LEU A 436 -23.19 28.55 3.20
CA LEU A 436 -23.94 27.31 3.03
C LEU A 436 -23.12 26.05 3.38
N VAL A 437 -21.79 26.15 3.41
CA VAL A 437 -20.89 25.03 3.79
C VAL A 437 -21.02 24.73 5.28
N ARG A 438 -21.44 23.50 5.61
CA ARG A 438 -21.64 23.05 6.99
C ARG A 438 -20.31 22.89 7.74
N GLY A 439 -20.27 23.39 8.98
CA GLY A 439 -19.14 23.20 9.89
C GLY A 439 -18.08 24.32 9.86
N GLY A 440 -18.14 25.23 8.88
CA GLY A 440 -17.29 26.42 8.85
C GLY A 440 -17.82 27.57 9.73
N SER A 441 -16.95 28.53 10.03
CA SER A 441 -17.28 29.77 10.74
C SER A 441 -16.49 30.96 10.17
N GLY A 442 -17.05 32.17 10.27
CA GLY A 442 -16.48 33.36 9.62
C GLY A 442 -16.73 33.42 8.11
N ASP A 443 -16.22 34.47 7.47
CA ASP A 443 -16.52 34.84 6.08
C ASP A 443 -15.43 34.39 5.08
N TYR A 444 -14.27 33.94 5.55
CA TYR A 444 -13.12 33.59 4.70
C TYR A 444 -12.61 32.18 5.02
N THR A 445 -12.00 31.53 4.03
CA THR A 445 -11.34 30.22 4.17
C THR A 445 -10.11 30.15 3.28
N LEU A 446 -9.13 29.35 3.70
CA LEU A 446 -7.98 28.96 2.91
C LEU A 446 -8.35 27.81 1.98
N MET A 447 -7.78 27.79 0.76
CA MET A 447 -7.77 26.64 -0.13
C MET A 447 -6.45 26.58 -0.92
N SER A 448 -5.93 25.37 -1.11
CA SER A 448 -4.74 25.07 -1.93
C SER A 448 -5.14 24.31 -3.21
N GLY A 449 -4.57 24.70 -4.35
CA GLY A 449 -4.75 24.05 -5.65
C GLY A 449 -4.44 24.95 -6.84
N THR A 450 -4.18 24.36 -8.01
CA THR A 450 -4.17 25.09 -9.29
C THR A 450 -5.52 25.76 -9.58
N SER A 451 -6.60 25.19 -9.05
CA SER A 451 -7.93 25.81 -8.95
C SER A 451 -7.96 27.20 -8.28
N MET A 452 -6.98 27.54 -7.45
CA MET A 452 -6.84 28.87 -6.82
C MET A 452 -5.79 29.75 -7.53
N ALA A 453 -4.89 29.15 -8.31
CA ALA A 453 -4.00 29.88 -9.22
C ALA A 453 -4.77 30.43 -10.44
N THR A 454 -5.66 29.62 -11.03
CA THR A 454 -6.54 30.00 -12.16
C THR A 454 -7.29 31.33 -11.97
N PRO A 455 -8.02 31.59 -10.87
CA PRO A 455 -8.73 32.86 -10.68
C PRO A 455 -7.81 34.07 -10.55
N HIS A 456 -6.58 33.92 -10.06
CA HIS A 456 -5.60 35.02 -10.08
C HIS A 456 -5.24 35.43 -11.51
N VAL A 457 -5.04 34.46 -12.41
CA VAL A 457 -4.79 34.72 -13.84
C VAL A 457 -6.06 35.25 -14.53
N ALA A 458 -7.24 34.73 -14.21
CA ALA A 458 -8.50 35.18 -14.80
C ALA A 458 -8.86 36.62 -14.40
N GLY A 459 -8.69 36.99 -13.13
CA GLY A 459 -8.81 38.38 -12.68
C GLY A 459 -7.75 39.29 -13.32
N THR A 460 -6.52 38.81 -13.49
CA THR A 460 -5.49 39.57 -14.22
C THR A 460 -5.87 39.79 -15.67
N ALA A 461 -6.39 38.76 -16.35
CA ALA A 461 -6.90 38.87 -17.73
C ALA A 461 -8.04 39.90 -17.84
N ALA A 462 -8.88 40.04 -16.80
CA ALA A 462 -9.92 41.07 -16.75
C ALA A 462 -9.34 42.49 -16.57
N LEU A 463 -8.30 42.68 -15.75
CA LEU A 463 -7.57 43.95 -15.65
C LEU A 463 -6.92 44.35 -16.99
N VAL A 464 -6.35 43.38 -17.72
CA VAL A 464 -5.80 43.60 -19.08
C VAL A 464 -6.92 43.95 -20.07
N ALA A 465 -8.06 43.25 -20.03
CA ALA A 465 -9.21 43.53 -20.90
C ALA A 465 -9.82 44.92 -20.67
N ALA A 466 -9.76 45.45 -19.43
CA ALA A 466 -10.19 46.81 -19.13
C ALA A 466 -9.19 47.88 -19.61
N ALA A 467 -7.88 47.59 -19.54
CA ALA A 467 -6.85 48.44 -20.11
C ALA A 467 -6.87 48.44 -21.65
N HIS A 468 -7.26 47.32 -22.27
CA HIS A 468 -7.28 47.14 -23.72
C HIS A 468 -8.61 46.53 -24.24
N PRO A 469 -9.72 47.29 -24.27
CA PRO A 469 -11.06 46.75 -24.60
C PRO A 469 -11.21 46.11 -25.99
N ASP A 470 -10.36 46.52 -26.94
CA ASP A 470 -10.31 46.02 -28.33
C ASP A 470 -9.47 44.74 -28.51
N TRP A 471 -8.87 44.19 -27.45
CA TRP A 471 -8.10 42.96 -27.54
C TRP A 471 -9.00 41.71 -27.51
N THR A 472 -8.60 40.70 -28.28
CA THR A 472 -9.15 39.34 -28.19
C THR A 472 -8.46 38.56 -27.07
N GLY A 473 -9.09 37.50 -26.60
CA GLY A 473 -8.52 36.58 -25.61
C GLY A 473 -7.14 36.03 -26.00
N GLN A 474 -6.90 35.80 -27.29
CA GLN A 474 -5.58 35.42 -27.81
C GLN A 474 -4.51 36.50 -27.56
N ARG A 475 -4.81 37.79 -27.78
CA ARG A 475 -3.86 38.88 -27.46
C ARG A 475 -3.63 39.02 -25.96
N ILE A 476 -4.67 38.78 -25.15
CA ILE A 476 -4.56 38.77 -23.70
C ILE A 476 -3.67 37.61 -23.25
N LYS A 477 -3.81 36.40 -23.83
CA LYS A 477 -2.91 35.25 -23.62
C LYS A 477 -1.46 35.56 -24.01
N GLU A 478 -1.24 36.14 -25.20
CA GLU A 478 0.08 36.56 -25.69
C GLU A 478 0.76 37.57 -24.75
N ALA A 479 0.03 38.58 -24.28
CA ALA A 479 0.52 39.56 -23.32
C ALA A 479 0.85 38.92 -21.96
N LEU A 480 -0.08 38.18 -21.35
CA LEU A 480 0.09 37.53 -20.04
C LEU A 480 1.33 36.63 -20.01
N VAL A 481 1.50 35.75 -20.99
CA VAL A 481 2.65 34.83 -21.08
C VAL A 481 3.95 35.60 -21.36
N SER A 482 3.90 36.69 -22.13
CA SER A 482 5.07 37.52 -22.42
C SER A 482 5.62 38.25 -21.18
N THR A 483 4.74 38.76 -20.31
CA THR A 483 5.09 39.78 -19.30
C THR A 483 5.29 39.26 -17.87
N VAL A 484 5.19 37.94 -17.66
CA VAL A 484 5.43 37.26 -16.38
C VAL A 484 6.71 37.68 -15.63
N LYS A 485 6.66 37.56 -14.29
CA LYS A 485 7.84 37.50 -13.42
C LYS A 485 8.54 36.15 -13.65
N ALA A 486 9.83 36.18 -13.98
CA ALA A 486 10.59 34.96 -14.28
C ALA A 486 10.85 34.11 -13.01
N THR A 487 10.73 32.79 -13.15
CA THR A 487 10.99 31.80 -12.10
C THR A 487 12.15 30.87 -12.54
N PRO A 488 13.41 31.35 -12.55
CA PRO A 488 14.53 30.71 -13.27
C PRO A 488 15.02 29.37 -12.70
N GLY A 489 14.43 28.88 -11.59
CA GLY A 489 14.67 27.54 -11.07
C GLY A 489 13.88 26.43 -11.79
N TYR A 490 12.89 26.78 -12.62
CA TYR A 490 11.96 25.85 -13.23
C TYR A 490 12.01 25.85 -14.75
N THR A 491 11.78 24.69 -15.37
CA THR A 491 11.61 24.55 -16.82
C THR A 491 10.20 24.95 -17.25
N PRO A 492 9.95 25.22 -18.55
CA PRO A 492 8.61 25.50 -19.07
C PRO A 492 7.58 24.39 -18.85
N TYR A 493 7.99 23.13 -18.76
CA TYR A 493 7.06 22.05 -18.41
C TYR A 493 6.63 22.11 -16.93
N GLN A 494 7.37 22.82 -16.07
CA GLN A 494 7.08 22.94 -14.65
C GLN A 494 6.30 24.21 -14.34
N ALA A 495 6.77 25.37 -14.81
CA ALA A 495 6.22 26.69 -14.44
C ALA A 495 5.77 27.57 -15.62
N GLY A 496 5.73 27.02 -16.84
CA GLY A 496 5.46 27.80 -18.06
C GLY A 496 6.49 28.88 -18.29
N ALA A 497 6.06 30.10 -18.62
CA ALA A 497 6.95 31.25 -18.78
C ALA A 497 7.44 31.86 -17.43
N GLY A 498 6.77 31.51 -16.32
CA GLY A 498 6.93 32.14 -15.01
C GLY A 498 5.58 32.54 -14.39
N ARG A 499 5.63 33.29 -13.29
CA ARG A 499 4.43 33.72 -12.56
C ARG A 499 3.81 34.97 -13.20
N VAL A 500 2.48 35.00 -13.30
CA VAL A 500 1.71 36.18 -13.70
C VAL A 500 2.12 37.45 -12.93
N ASP A 501 2.25 38.56 -13.67
CA ASP A 501 2.48 39.92 -13.18
C ASP A 501 1.40 40.81 -13.79
N ALA A 502 0.53 41.37 -12.94
CA ALA A 502 -0.64 42.09 -13.41
C ALA A 502 -0.28 43.45 -14.01
N VAL A 503 0.68 44.15 -13.42
CA VAL A 503 1.09 45.50 -13.86
C VAL A 503 1.79 45.41 -15.22
N ALA A 504 2.74 44.49 -15.36
CA ALA A 504 3.46 44.28 -16.60
C ALA A 504 2.54 43.83 -17.75
N ALA A 505 1.51 43.02 -17.46
CA ALA A 505 0.52 42.60 -18.44
C ALA A 505 -0.44 43.73 -18.84
N ALA A 506 -0.95 44.52 -17.89
CA ALA A 506 -1.88 45.61 -18.18
C ALA A 506 -1.21 46.76 -18.95
N HIS A 507 0.09 47.02 -18.72
CA HIS A 507 0.86 48.05 -19.42
C HIS A 507 1.57 47.52 -20.69
N ALA A 508 1.28 46.28 -21.14
CA ALA A 508 1.96 45.65 -22.26
C ALA A 508 1.70 46.38 -23.61
N THR A 509 2.76 46.90 -24.22
CA THR A 509 2.72 47.50 -25.58
C THR A 509 3.35 46.61 -26.65
N VAL A 510 4.16 45.63 -26.24
CA VAL A 510 4.81 44.63 -27.10
C VAL A 510 4.66 43.26 -26.44
N PHE A 511 4.39 42.23 -27.24
CA PHE A 511 4.22 40.84 -26.79
C PHE A 511 4.49 39.85 -27.95
N ALA A 512 4.59 38.57 -27.63
CA ALA A 512 4.91 37.48 -28.55
C ALA A 512 3.89 36.32 -28.50
N THR A 513 3.87 35.48 -29.53
CA THR A 513 3.19 34.17 -29.53
C THR A 513 3.57 33.36 -28.28
N PRO A 514 2.62 32.76 -27.54
CA PRO A 514 2.92 32.18 -26.21
C PRO A 514 3.76 30.89 -26.30
N SER A 515 3.57 30.08 -27.34
CA SER A 515 4.28 28.81 -27.54
C SER A 515 4.55 28.51 -29.01
N ALA A 516 5.64 27.78 -29.26
CA ALA A 516 6.10 27.34 -30.57
C ALA A 516 6.63 25.90 -30.48
N TYR A 517 5.80 24.99 -29.95
CA TYR A 517 6.15 23.59 -29.74
C TYR A 517 6.48 22.86 -31.05
N SER A 518 7.66 22.27 -31.17
CA SER A 518 8.15 21.62 -32.38
C SER A 518 7.68 20.17 -32.56
N GLY A 519 6.90 19.62 -31.63
CA GLY A 519 6.27 18.30 -31.72
C GLY A 519 7.05 17.16 -31.06
N PHE A 520 6.49 15.95 -31.18
CA PHE A 520 7.13 14.69 -30.81
C PHE A 520 7.36 13.82 -32.05
N GLN A 521 8.58 13.28 -32.22
CA GLN A 521 8.91 12.38 -33.32
C GLN A 521 9.02 10.92 -32.87
N GLY A 522 8.02 10.11 -33.24
CA GLY A 522 8.03 8.65 -33.12
C GLY A 522 9.11 7.97 -33.96
N TRP A 523 9.46 6.72 -33.61
CA TRP A 523 10.47 5.92 -34.30
C TRP A 523 9.85 5.01 -35.37
N PRO A 524 10.45 4.90 -36.57
CA PRO A 524 11.74 5.47 -36.99
C PRO A 524 11.66 6.93 -37.48
N GLN A 525 12.57 7.78 -36.99
CA GLN A 525 12.72 9.16 -37.46
C GLN A 525 13.42 9.24 -38.82
N GLN A 526 13.14 10.30 -39.57
CA GLN A 526 13.91 10.67 -40.77
C GLN A 526 15.21 11.39 -40.34
N PRO A 527 16.40 10.94 -40.78
CA PRO A 527 17.66 11.62 -40.52
C PRO A 527 17.67 13.03 -41.11
N GLY A 528 18.26 14.00 -40.41
CA GLY A 528 18.29 15.40 -40.83
C GLY A 528 16.96 16.13 -40.70
N SER A 529 15.96 15.55 -40.04
CA SER A 529 14.65 16.19 -39.91
C SER A 529 14.70 17.46 -39.05
N THR A 530 14.05 18.49 -39.55
CA THR A 530 13.84 19.78 -38.88
C THR A 530 12.35 20.09 -38.79
N VAL A 531 11.95 20.84 -37.77
CA VAL A 531 10.60 21.43 -37.68
C VAL A 531 10.73 22.92 -37.44
N ASP A 532 10.21 23.70 -38.39
CA ASP A 532 10.13 25.16 -38.31
C ASP A 532 8.83 25.61 -37.66
N ARG A 533 8.91 26.57 -36.74
CA ARG A 533 7.76 27.24 -36.12
C ARG A 533 7.94 28.76 -36.21
N THR A 534 6.87 29.47 -36.57
CA THR A 534 6.87 30.94 -36.64
C THR A 534 6.55 31.53 -35.30
N VAL A 535 7.42 32.38 -34.77
CA VAL A 535 7.12 33.27 -33.64
C VAL A 535 6.71 34.63 -34.20
N THR A 536 5.57 35.15 -33.77
CA THR A 536 5.09 36.48 -34.14
C THR A 536 5.24 37.43 -32.95
N TYR A 537 5.83 38.60 -33.20
CA TYR A 537 5.90 39.71 -32.26
C TYR A 537 4.92 40.79 -32.70
N THR A 538 4.14 41.31 -31.75
CA THR A 538 3.13 42.34 -31.96
C THR A 538 3.51 43.59 -31.18
N ASN A 539 3.39 44.76 -31.78
CA ASN A 539 3.64 46.05 -31.15
C ASN A 539 2.43 46.98 -31.36
N VAL A 540 1.69 47.27 -30.29
CA VAL A 540 0.56 48.21 -30.31
C VAL A 540 0.98 49.65 -29.97
N GLY A 541 2.25 49.86 -29.61
CA GLY A 541 2.81 51.17 -29.28
C GLY A 541 2.98 52.09 -30.49
N GLY A 542 2.99 53.40 -30.23
CA GLY A 542 3.14 54.45 -31.25
C GLY A 542 4.55 54.63 -31.82
N ALA A 543 5.51 53.77 -31.49
CA ALA A 543 6.88 53.79 -31.97
C ALA A 543 7.36 52.36 -32.31
N PRO A 544 8.22 52.18 -33.34
CA PRO A 544 8.81 50.87 -33.62
C PRO A 544 9.76 50.45 -32.49
N VAL A 545 9.78 49.16 -32.17
CA VAL A 545 10.61 48.59 -31.11
C VAL A 545 11.52 47.52 -31.71
N THR A 546 12.83 47.66 -31.51
CA THR A 546 13.81 46.62 -31.85
C THR A 546 13.97 45.67 -30.68
N LEU A 547 13.84 44.37 -30.96
CA LEU A 547 13.95 43.28 -30.00
C LEU A 547 15.20 42.45 -30.32
N LYS A 548 16.01 42.16 -29.31
CA LYS A 548 17.08 41.17 -29.30
C LYS A 548 16.52 39.87 -28.76
N LEU A 549 16.74 38.78 -29.48
CA LEU A 549 16.12 37.47 -29.25
C LEU A 549 17.18 36.49 -28.76
N ALA A 550 16.97 35.90 -27.59
CA ALA A 550 17.83 34.87 -27.03
C ALA A 550 17.02 33.58 -26.82
N VAL A 551 17.65 32.42 -27.09
CA VAL A 551 17.10 31.12 -26.68
C VAL A 551 17.64 30.78 -25.29
N ASP A 552 16.77 30.77 -24.30
CA ASP A 552 17.05 30.25 -22.96
C ASP A 552 16.46 28.84 -22.82
N ALA A 553 17.32 27.83 -22.93
CA ALA A 553 16.93 26.43 -22.94
C ALA A 553 18.01 25.56 -22.29
N ALA A 554 18.26 25.76 -20.99
CA ALA A 554 19.35 25.13 -20.25
C ALA A 554 19.38 23.58 -20.33
N THR A 555 18.23 22.93 -20.55
CA THR A 555 18.11 21.46 -20.73
C THR A 555 18.23 21.00 -22.18
N ALA A 556 18.29 21.91 -23.16
CA ALA A 556 18.39 21.60 -24.58
C ALA A 556 19.85 21.55 -25.07
N PRO A 557 20.22 20.58 -25.93
CA PRO A 557 21.54 20.56 -26.56
C PRO A 557 21.81 21.80 -27.42
N ALA A 558 23.06 22.28 -27.40
CA ALA A 558 23.49 23.44 -28.18
C ALA A 558 23.22 23.23 -29.68
N GLY A 559 22.51 24.18 -30.30
CA GLY A 559 22.10 24.11 -31.69
C GLY A 559 20.92 23.17 -31.99
N LEU A 560 20.18 22.69 -30.98
CA LEU A 560 18.86 22.08 -31.20
C LEU A 560 17.87 23.11 -31.76
N PHE A 561 17.76 24.27 -31.12
CA PHE A 561 16.92 25.38 -31.58
C PHE A 561 17.79 26.47 -32.21
N ALA A 562 17.43 26.92 -33.40
CA ALA A 562 18.07 28.02 -34.11
C ALA A 562 17.01 29.06 -34.52
N LEU A 563 17.33 30.35 -34.42
CA LEU A 563 16.46 31.45 -34.86
C LEU A 563 16.88 31.93 -36.26
N SER A 564 15.91 32.31 -37.10
CA SER A 564 16.19 32.91 -38.42
C SER A 564 16.78 34.32 -38.33
N ALA A 565 16.66 34.98 -37.18
CA ALA A 565 17.31 36.23 -36.83
C ALA A 565 17.49 36.32 -35.30
N ASP A 566 18.60 36.93 -34.86
CA ASP A 566 18.85 37.29 -33.45
C ASP A 566 18.21 38.62 -33.04
N THR A 567 17.72 39.37 -34.02
CA THR A 567 17.19 40.73 -33.87
C THR A 567 16.02 40.96 -34.82
N VAL A 568 14.98 41.65 -34.35
CA VAL A 568 13.79 41.98 -35.13
C VAL A 568 13.23 43.34 -34.74
N THR A 569 12.90 44.20 -35.71
CA THR A 569 12.23 45.48 -35.45
C THR A 569 10.74 45.34 -35.73
N VAL A 570 9.92 45.48 -34.68
CA VAL A 570 8.46 45.39 -34.76
C VAL A 570 7.89 46.80 -35.01
N PRO A 571 7.23 47.07 -36.15
CA PRO A 571 6.74 48.40 -36.48
C PRO A 571 5.64 48.88 -35.52
N ALA A 572 5.51 50.19 -35.36
CA ALA A 572 4.45 50.81 -34.57
C ALA A 572 3.06 50.37 -35.08
N GLY A 573 2.19 49.87 -34.20
CA GLY A 573 0.86 49.38 -34.56
C GLY A 573 0.85 48.14 -35.47
N GLY A 574 1.93 47.37 -35.53
CA GLY A 574 2.08 46.24 -36.45
C GLY A 574 2.79 45.02 -35.85
N THR A 575 3.20 44.10 -36.73
CA THR A 575 3.82 42.82 -36.35
C THR A 575 5.12 42.56 -37.12
N ALA A 576 5.94 41.64 -36.60
CA ALA A 576 7.10 41.07 -37.28
C ALA A 576 7.27 39.60 -36.86
N THR A 577 7.94 38.78 -37.67
CA THR A 577 8.08 37.34 -37.43
C THR A 577 9.53 36.86 -37.47
N VAL A 578 9.82 35.81 -36.70
CA VAL A 578 11.09 35.08 -36.71
C VAL A 578 10.77 33.58 -36.64
N THR A 579 11.44 32.77 -37.45
CA THR A 579 11.31 31.31 -37.40
C THR A 579 12.25 30.73 -36.35
N VAL A 580 11.76 29.81 -35.53
CA VAL A 580 12.59 28.88 -34.75
C VAL A 580 12.58 27.50 -35.41
N THR A 581 13.77 27.01 -35.73
CA THR A 581 14.01 25.69 -36.33
C THR A 581 14.49 24.73 -35.25
N ALA A 582 13.79 23.61 -35.05
CA ALA A 582 14.23 22.51 -34.18
C ALA A 582 14.88 21.39 -34.99
N ALA A 583 16.17 21.12 -34.77
CA ALA A 583 16.96 20.10 -35.48
C ALA A 583 16.98 18.77 -34.72
N TYR A 584 16.15 17.80 -35.13
CA TYR A 584 15.94 16.55 -34.37
C TYR A 584 17.15 15.62 -34.34
N ASP A 585 18.13 15.78 -35.23
CA ASP A 585 19.44 15.12 -35.14
C ASP A 585 20.24 15.54 -33.88
N LYS A 586 19.93 16.69 -33.28
CA LYS A 586 20.52 17.16 -32.02
C LYS A 586 19.78 16.69 -30.78
N LEU A 587 18.52 16.29 -30.93
CA LEU A 587 17.67 15.83 -29.82
C LEU A 587 18.00 14.37 -29.47
N PRO A 588 18.35 14.05 -28.21
CA PRO A 588 18.53 12.67 -27.77
C PRO A 588 17.22 11.88 -27.85
N VAL A 589 17.32 10.58 -27.99
CA VAL A 589 16.18 9.66 -27.88
C VAL A 589 15.71 9.53 -26.44
N GLU A 590 14.43 9.25 -26.24
CA GLU A 590 13.74 9.19 -24.94
C GLU A 590 13.92 10.46 -24.09
N LYS A 591 14.06 11.61 -24.77
CA LYS A 591 14.06 12.93 -24.13
C LYS A 591 13.00 13.82 -24.77
N GLN A 592 12.30 14.51 -23.88
CA GLN A 592 11.60 15.75 -24.18
C GLN A 592 12.39 16.87 -23.53
N VAL A 593 12.55 17.99 -24.23
CA VAL A 593 13.24 19.18 -23.72
C VAL A 593 12.41 20.42 -23.99
N SER A 594 12.53 21.41 -23.14
CA SER A 594 11.84 22.69 -23.26
C SER A 594 12.75 23.86 -22.90
N GLY A 595 12.33 25.04 -23.31
CA GLY A 595 13.00 26.32 -23.08
C GLY A 595 12.10 27.46 -23.54
N MET A 596 12.64 28.66 -23.66
CA MET A 596 11.90 29.84 -24.10
C MET A 596 12.76 30.76 -24.96
N ILE A 597 12.13 31.43 -25.92
CA ILE A 597 12.71 32.56 -26.63
C ILE A 597 12.37 33.81 -25.82
N VAL A 598 13.39 34.51 -25.34
CA VAL A 598 13.26 35.75 -24.57
C VAL A 598 13.59 36.92 -25.49
N ALA A 599 12.63 37.84 -25.64
CA ALA A 599 12.79 39.06 -26.42
C ALA A 599 13.03 40.25 -25.50
N THR A 600 14.12 40.99 -25.72
CA THR A 600 14.52 42.16 -24.93
C THR A 600 14.67 43.41 -25.79
N ASP A 601 14.25 44.58 -25.31
CA ASP A 601 14.45 45.84 -26.03
C ASP A 601 15.85 46.46 -25.80
N ASP A 602 16.11 47.62 -26.40
CA ASP A 602 17.36 48.36 -26.23
C ASP A 602 17.59 48.94 -24.82
N THR A 603 16.58 48.93 -23.93
CA THR A 603 16.74 49.24 -22.51
C THR A 603 17.12 48.01 -21.67
N GLY A 604 17.05 46.82 -22.25
CA GLY A 604 17.23 45.53 -21.55
C GLY A 604 15.95 44.99 -20.90
N ALA A 605 14.81 45.65 -21.08
CA ALA A 605 13.53 45.15 -20.57
C ALA A 605 13.02 43.98 -21.42
N VAL A 606 12.52 42.92 -20.78
CA VAL A 606 11.86 41.82 -21.48
C VAL A 606 10.50 42.29 -22.01
N ARG A 607 10.24 42.03 -23.30
CA ARG A 607 9.03 42.41 -24.05
C ARG A 607 8.30 41.23 -24.69
N GLY A 608 8.81 40.02 -24.52
CA GLY A 608 8.22 38.82 -25.10
C GLY A 608 8.85 37.56 -24.54
N ARG A 609 8.02 36.53 -24.35
CA ARG A 609 8.44 35.15 -24.05
C ARG A 609 7.62 34.19 -24.89
N THR A 610 8.29 33.25 -25.53
CA THR A 610 7.66 32.19 -26.31
C THR A 610 8.22 30.84 -25.88
N LEU A 611 7.37 29.96 -25.36
CA LEU A 611 7.80 28.62 -24.94
C LEU A 611 8.16 27.77 -26.16
N ILE A 612 9.28 27.06 -26.11
CA ILE A 612 9.76 26.14 -27.15
C ILE A 612 10.06 24.77 -26.55
N GLY A 613 9.98 23.72 -27.37
CA GLY A 613 10.20 22.35 -26.92
C GLY A 613 10.07 21.33 -28.04
N ALA A 614 10.61 20.13 -27.81
CA ALA A 614 10.59 19.01 -28.74
C ALA A 614 10.79 17.67 -28.00
N GLY A 615 10.24 16.58 -28.52
CA GLY A 615 10.40 15.23 -27.96
C GLY A 615 10.69 14.14 -29.01
N LYS A 616 11.38 13.06 -28.63
CA LYS A 616 11.81 12.02 -29.60
C LYS A 616 11.79 10.61 -29.00
N GLU A 617 11.05 9.70 -29.65
CA GLU A 617 11.02 8.28 -29.27
C GLU A 617 12.36 7.59 -29.55
N GLY A 618 12.80 6.70 -28.67
CA GLY A 618 13.93 5.80 -28.94
C GLY A 618 13.58 4.64 -29.84
N GLN A 619 14.58 3.81 -30.14
CA GLN A 619 14.38 2.61 -30.95
C GLN A 619 13.38 1.67 -30.26
N ARG A 620 12.51 1.05 -31.06
CA ARG A 620 11.48 0.10 -30.63
C ARG A 620 11.63 -1.19 -31.42
N GLN A 621 11.40 -2.33 -30.80
CA GLN A 621 11.53 -3.66 -31.41
C GLN A 621 10.45 -4.60 -30.86
N ASN A 622 10.16 -5.68 -31.58
CA ASN A 622 9.10 -6.62 -31.19
C ASN A 622 9.64 -7.74 -30.29
N LEU A 623 9.12 -7.85 -29.06
CA LEU A 623 9.28 -9.02 -28.22
C LEU A 623 8.08 -9.96 -28.43
N THR A 624 8.32 -11.14 -28.97
CA THR A 624 7.33 -12.22 -29.08
C THR A 624 7.56 -13.24 -27.97
N LEU A 625 6.51 -13.54 -27.21
CA LEU A 625 6.49 -14.51 -26.12
C LEU A 625 5.71 -15.74 -26.56
N VAL A 626 6.21 -16.93 -26.24
CA VAL A 626 5.54 -18.22 -26.54
C VAL A 626 5.63 -19.13 -25.31
N ALA A 627 4.51 -19.46 -24.66
CA ALA A 627 4.49 -20.37 -23.50
C ALA A 627 3.85 -21.73 -23.82
N LYS A 628 4.34 -22.79 -23.18
CA LYS A 628 3.87 -24.18 -23.38
C LYS A 628 3.81 -25.00 -22.10
N ASP A 629 2.80 -25.86 -21.99
CA ASP A 629 2.58 -26.78 -20.87
C ASP A 629 3.56 -27.98 -20.87
N ARG A 630 3.47 -28.86 -19.87
CA ARG A 630 4.33 -30.05 -19.74
C ARG A 630 4.05 -31.16 -20.77
N ASP A 631 3.04 -31.01 -21.63
CA ASP A 631 2.77 -31.86 -22.80
C ASP A 631 3.13 -31.17 -24.12
N GLY A 632 3.48 -29.87 -24.10
CA GLY A 632 3.83 -29.06 -25.27
C GLY A 632 2.66 -28.34 -25.93
N LYS A 633 1.48 -28.34 -25.31
CA LYS A 633 0.31 -27.53 -25.71
C LYS A 633 0.59 -26.05 -25.43
N PRO A 634 -0.11 -25.11 -26.10
CA PRO A 634 -0.09 -23.70 -25.70
C PRO A 634 -0.46 -23.51 -24.22
N LEU A 635 0.17 -22.55 -23.57
CA LEU A 635 -0.09 -22.21 -22.17
C LEU A 635 -0.64 -20.78 -22.08
N VAL A 636 -1.80 -20.65 -21.44
CA VAL A 636 -2.46 -19.38 -21.14
C VAL A 636 -2.05 -18.92 -19.75
N GLY A 637 -1.86 -17.62 -19.58
CA GLY A 637 -1.63 -16.95 -18.32
C GLY A 637 -0.95 -15.61 -18.54
N LYS A 638 -0.54 -14.95 -17.45
CA LYS A 638 0.07 -13.63 -17.50
C LYS A 638 1.59 -13.70 -17.40
N VAL A 639 2.28 -13.09 -18.36
CA VAL A 639 3.74 -12.90 -18.30
C VAL A 639 4.03 -11.53 -17.70
N ILE A 640 4.71 -11.49 -16.56
CA ILE A 640 5.32 -10.30 -15.98
C ILE A 640 6.53 -9.91 -16.84
N LEU A 641 6.71 -8.62 -17.12
CA LEU A 641 7.83 -8.06 -17.88
C LEU A 641 8.43 -6.87 -17.13
N THR A 642 9.75 -6.86 -16.96
CA THR A 642 10.46 -5.77 -16.27
C THR A 642 11.83 -5.47 -16.91
N THR A 643 12.20 -4.19 -16.85
CA THR A 643 13.51 -3.61 -17.15
C THR A 643 13.66 -2.33 -16.31
N ASP A 644 14.84 -1.70 -16.27
CA ASP A 644 15.03 -0.41 -15.58
C ASP A 644 13.96 0.64 -15.96
N GLY A 645 13.38 1.29 -14.95
CA GLY A 645 12.28 2.26 -15.07
C GLY A 645 10.92 1.72 -15.51
N LEU A 646 10.77 0.41 -15.80
CA LEU A 646 9.55 -0.13 -16.42
C LEU A 646 9.10 -1.48 -15.85
N PHE A 647 7.84 -1.52 -15.43
CA PHE A 647 7.08 -2.73 -15.09
C PHE A 647 5.82 -2.80 -15.98
N THR A 648 5.53 -3.98 -16.53
CA THR A 648 4.28 -4.25 -17.26
C THR A 648 3.97 -5.75 -17.23
N ALA A 649 2.78 -6.15 -17.70
CA ALA A 649 2.46 -7.55 -17.89
C ALA A 649 1.55 -7.75 -19.10
N VAL A 650 1.55 -8.96 -19.65
CA VAL A 650 0.81 -9.30 -20.86
C VAL A 650 0.12 -10.65 -20.73
N ASP A 651 -1.14 -10.72 -21.15
CA ASP A 651 -1.91 -11.95 -21.19
C ASP A 651 -1.56 -12.75 -22.46
N LEU A 652 -1.23 -14.03 -22.28
CA LEU A 652 -1.09 -14.98 -23.37
C LEU A 652 -2.47 -15.58 -23.68
N PRO A 653 -3.03 -15.39 -24.90
CA PRO A 653 -4.31 -15.96 -25.27
C PRO A 653 -4.22 -17.48 -25.51
N GLU A 654 -5.32 -18.13 -25.91
CA GLU A 654 -5.39 -19.59 -26.19
C GLU A 654 -4.31 -20.12 -27.17
N SER A 655 -3.67 -19.26 -27.97
CA SER A 655 -2.50 -19.60 -28.82
C SER A 655 -1.17 -19.73 -28.05
N GLY A 656 -1.15 -19.38 -26.77
CA GLY A 656 0.04 -19.29 -25.92
C GLY A 656 1.07 -18.27 -26.40
N THR A 657 0.69 -17.35 -27.30
CA THR A 657 1.62 -16.47 -28.03
C THR A 657 1.13 -15.02 -28.09
N ALA A 658 2.00 -14.07 -27.74
CA ALA A 658 1.75 -12.63 -27.82
C ALA A 658 3.00 -11.87 -28.30
N THR A 659 2.82 -10.67 -28.88
CA THR A 659 3.92 -9.84 -29.41
C THR A 659 3.74 -8.37 -28.99
N LEU A 660 4.82 -7.73 -28.54
CA LEU A 660 4.82 -6.36 -28.00
C LEU A 660 5.90 -5.48 -28.66
N ARG A 661 5.55 -4.26 -29.09
CA ARG A 661 6.52 -3.22 -29.53
C ARG A 661 7.08 -2.51 -28.30
N LEU A 662 8.25 -2.95 -27.82
CA LEU A 662 8.88 -2.44 -26.59
C LEU A 662 10.14 -1.60 -26.91
N PRO A 663 10.60 -0.74 -25.98
CA PRO A 663 11.90 -0.07 -26.09
C PRO A 663 13.07 -1.07 -26.16
N VAL A 664 14.14 -0.67 -26.85
CA VAL A 664 15.43 -1.38 -26.82
C VAL A 664 16.02 -1.31 -25.41
N ALA A 665 15.82 -2.38 -24.65
CA ALA A 665 16.27 -2.53 -23.27
C ALA A 665 16.60 -4.01 -22.98
N THR A 666 17.04 -4.31 -21.76
CA THR A 666 17.39 -5.66 -21.32
C THR A 666 16.26 -6.22 -20.46
N TRP A 667 15.34 -6.95 -21.10
CA TRP A 667 14.10 -7.41 -20.48
C TRP A 667 14.29 -8.72 -19.71
N SER A 668 13.62 -8.82 -18.56
CA SER A 668 13.41 -10.07 -17.82
C SER A 668 11.91 -10.28 -17.60
N GLY A 669 11.47 -11.52 -17.38
CA GLY A 669 10.06 -11.81 -17.20
C GLY A 669 9.74 -13.26 -16.84
N TRP A 670 8.52 -13.49 -16.37
CA TRP A 670 8.08 -14.80 -15.88
C TRP A 670 6.56 -14.97 -15.89
N ILE A 671 6.11 -16.23 -15.85
CA ILE A 671 4.70 -16.64 -15.76
C ILE A 671 4.55 -17.75 -14.72
N SER A 672 3.59 -17.58 -13.83
CA SER A 672 3.03 -18.61 -12.95
C SER A 672 1.91 -19.35 -13.69
N ALA A 673 1.93 -20.68 -13.69
CA ALA A 673 0.96 -21.46 -14.45
C ALA A 673 0.73 -22.90 -13.96
N ASP A 674 -0.48 -23.38 -14.21
CA ASP A 674 -0.88 -24.77 -14.02
C ASP A 674 -0.12 -25.73 -14.96
N VAL A 675 0.43 -26.80 -14.38
CA VAL A 675 1.03 -27.92 -15.12
C VAL A 675 0.61 -29.25 -14.49
N ARG A 676 0.83 -30.37 -15.19
CA ARG A 676 0.75 -31.70 -14.57
C ARG A 676 1.71 -31.79 -13.38
N GLY A 677 1.25 -32.37 -12.27
CA GLY A 677 2.03 -32.63 -11.05
C GLY A 677 2.95 -33.85 -11.11
N VAL A 678 3.06 -34.58 -10.00
CA VAL A 678 3.84 -35.83 -9.89
C VAL A 678 3.03 -37.12 -9.74
N HIS A 679 1.80 -37.10 -9.21
CA HIS A 679 1.02 -38.32 -8.91
C HIS A 679 0.24 -38.92 -10.10
N GLY A 680 0.17 -38.20 -11.24
CA GLY A 680 -0.42 -38.74 -12.48
C GLY A 680 -0.92 -37.69 -13.48
N PRO A 681 -1.55 -38.10 -14.59
CA PRO A 681 -2.14 -37.22 -15.60
C PRO A 681 -3.12 -36.14 -15.10
N ARG A 682 -3.85 -36.42 -14.01
CA ARG A 682 -4.78 -35.50 -13.32
C ARG A 682 -4.19 -34.87 -12.06
N SER A 683 -2.94 -35.17 -11.69
CA SER A 683 -2.25 -34.48 -10.59
C SER A 683 -1.82 -33.05 -11.00
N LYS A 684 -1.69 -32.11 -10.05
CA LYS A 684 -1.57 -30.67 -10.32
C LYS A 684 -0.27 -30.11 -9.75
N GLY A 685 0.54 -29.47 -10.59
CA GLY A 685 1.74 -28.75 -10.19
C GLY A 685 1.66 -27.27 -10.58
N MET A 686 2.29 -26.40 -9.79
CA MET A 686 2.45 -24.98 -10.11
C MET A 686 3.85 -24.77 -10.71
N ALA A 687 3.92 -24.13 -11.87
CA ALA A 687 5.17 -23.84 -12.57
C ALA A 687 5.48 -22.34 -12.61
N MET A 688 6.73 -21.98 -12.32
CA MET A 688 7.29 -20.64 -12.53
C MET A 688 8.25 -20.67 -13.73
N LEU A 689 7.77 -20.26 -14.90
CA LEU A 689 8.57 -20.25 -16.12
C LEU A 689 9.16 -18.85 -16.32
N SER A 690 10.49 -18.71 -16.27
CA SER A 690 11.16 -17.40 -16.31
C SER A 690 12.22 -17.28 -17.40
N PHE A 691 12.51 -16.04 -17.80
CA PHE A 691 13.62 -15.65 -18.65
C PHE A 691 14.32 -14.40 -18.09
N THR A 692 15.62 -14.28 -18.32
CA THR A 692 16.42 -13.15 -17.84
C THR A 692 17.34 -12.57 -18.91
N ASP A 693 17.57 -11.27 -18.81
CA ASP A 693 18.52 -10.45 -19.58
C ASP A 693 18.38 -10.54 -21.11
N VAL A 694 17.16 -10.63 -21.62
CA VAL A 694 16.88 -10.64 -23.06
C VAL A 694 17.01 -9.20 -23.59
N THR A 695 18.21 -8.86 -24.07
CA THR A 695 18.47 -7.62 -24.78
C THR A 695 17.66 -7.57 -26.07
N LEU A 696 16.75 -6.60 -26.16
CA LEU A 696 15.84 -6.38 -27.28
C LEU A 696 16.46 -5.44 -28.33
N ASP A 697 17.69 -5.76 -28.76
CA ASP A 697 18.48 -5.05 -29.78
C ASP A 697 17.85 -5.10 -31.19
N ARG A 698 17.00 -6.10 -31.41
CA ARG A 698 16.27 -6.43 -32.62
C ARG A 698 14.97 -7.15 -32.23
N ASP A 699 14.08 -7.44 -33.16
CA ASP A 699 12.96 -8.36 -32.93
C ASP A 699 13.41 -9.72 -32.34
N ARG A 700 12.86 -10.12 -31.19
CA ARG A 700 13.21 -11.36 -30.47
C ARG A 700 11.98 -12.24 -30.22
N THR A 701 12.22 -13.55 -30.15
CA THR A 701 11.25 -14.52 -29.63
C THR A 701 11.80 -15.22 -28.39
N VAL A 702 11.01 -15.30 -27.33
CA VAL A 702 11.31 -16.01 -26.08
C VAL A 702 10.31 -17.15 -25.90
N THR A 703 10.81 -18.36 -25.62
CA THR A 703 9.96 -19.55 -25.42
C THR A 703 10.04 -20.02 -23.97
N LEU A 704 8.89 -20.04 -23.29
CA LEU A 704 8.69 -20.50 -21.92
C LEU A 704 8.09 -21.92 -21.94
N ASP A 705 8.95 -22.94 -22.09
CA ASP A 705 8.54 -24.33 -22.35
C ASP A 705 8.61 -25.19 -21.07
N ALA A 706 7.45 -25.48 -20.45
CA ALA A 706 7.41 -26.24 -19.19
C ALA A 706 7.92 -27.68 -19.31
N ARG A 707 8.09 -28.24 -20.52
CA ARG A 707 8.75 -29.54 -20.72
C ARG A 707 10.23 -29.51 -20.33
N ALA A 708 10.86 -28.33 -20.35
CA ALA A 708 12.22 -28.10 -19.89
C ALA A 708 12.31 -27.76 -18.39
N ALA A 709 11.18 -27.57 -17.69
CA ALA A 709 11.16 -27.26 -16.27
C ALA A 709 11.71 -28.39 -15.39
N ARG A 710 12.07 -28.05 -14.14
CA ARG A 710 12.61 -28.96 -13.13
C ARG A 710 11.78 -28.84 -11.85
N GLN A 711 11.60 -29.95 -11.13
CA GLN A 711 10.82 -29.98 -9.90
C GLN A 711 11.58 -29.24 -8.78
N VAL A 712 10.88 -28.31 -8.13
CA VAL A 712 11.35 -27.51 -7.00
C VAL A 712 10.93 -28.21 -5.71
N ARG A 713 11.88 -28.86 -5.02
CA ARG A 713 11.58 -29.74 -3.88
C ARG A 713 12.66 -29.69 -2.79
N ALA A 714 12.27 -29.85 -1.53
CA ALA A 714 13.18 -30.19 -0.45
C ALA A 714 13.23 -31.71 -0.23
N VAL A 715 14.40 -32.25 0.11
CA VAL A 715 14.60 -33.63 0.56
C VAL A 715 15.12 -33.59 1.99
N VAL A 716 14.22 -33.89 2.94
CA VAL A 716 14.47 -33.81 4.39
C VAL A 716 14.82 -35.19 4.99
N PRO A 717 15.46 -35.26 6.18
CA PRO A 717 15.96 -36.52 6.74
C PRO A 717 14.92 -37.53 7.25
N GLN A 718 13.65 -37.13 7.38
CA GLN A 718 12.54 -37.97 7.85
C GLN A 718 11.39 -37.88 6.84
N GLU A 719 10.52 -38.89 6.81
CA GLU A 719 9.34 -38.93 5.93
C GLU A 719 8.38 -37.79 6.27
N ALA A 720 8.02 -36.96 5.28
CA ALA A 720 7.22 -35.76 5.49
C ALA A 720 6.39 -35.42 4.25
N THR A 721 5.18 -34.89 4.45
CA THR A 721 4.27 -34.43 3.39
C THR A 721 4.07 -32.92 3.45
N ALA A 722 3.80 -32.28 2.31
CA ALA A 722 3.72 -30.83 2.20
C ALA A 722 2.36 -30.27 2.63
N THR A 723 2.38 -29.37 3.62
CA THR A 723 1.23 -28.59 4.10
C THR A 723 1.21 -27.18 3.51
N SER A 724 2.37 -26.60 3.22
CA SER A 724 2.48 -25.30 2.57
C SER A 724 3.68 -25.26 1.62
N LEU A 725 3.49 -24.60 0.49
CA LEU A 725 4.44 -24.44 -0.60
C LEU A 725 4.53 -22.96 -0.99
N ARG A 726 5.70 -22.47 -1.39
CA ARG A 726 5.88 -21.14 -1.99
C ARG A 726 7.03 -21.14 -3.00
N MET A 727 6.87 -20.39 -4.09
CA MET A 727 7.98 -19.96 -4.96
C MET A 727 8.08 -18.43 -4.95
N ASP A 728 9.30 -17.92 -5.00
CA ASP A 728 9.61 -16.49 -4.95
C ASP A 728 10.47 -16.09 -6.17
N ILE A 729 10.28 -14.89 -6.70
CA ILE A 729 11.21 -14.23 -7.62
C ILE A 729 11.50 -12.83 -7.09
N HIS A 730 12.78 -12.44 -7.08
CA HIS A 730 13.25 -11.05 -7.03
C HIS A 730 14.03 -10.75 -8.31
N ARG A 731 13.80 -9.57 -8.91
CA ARG A 731 14.60 -9.01 -10.01
C ARG A 731 14.76 -7.50 -9.77
N SER A 732 15.98 -6.99 -9.75
CA SER A 732 16.28 -5.55 -9.74
C SER A 732 17.12 -5.15 -10.96
N SER A 733 16.83 -4.01 -11.57
CA SER A 733 17.52 -3.48 -12.76
C SER A 733 17.52 -1.96 -12.68
N GLY A 734 18.70 -1.36 -12.77
CA GLY A 734 18.92 0.07 -12.49
C GLY A 734 18.31 0.50 -11.14
N ALA A 735 17.32 1.40 -11.17
CA ALA A 735 16.63 1.90 -9.98
C ALA A 735 15.40 1.07 -9.59
N SER A 736 14.86 0.26 -10.50
CA SER A 736 13.62 -0.50 -10.29
C SER A 736 13.85 -1.88 -9.68
N LEU A 737 12.88 -2.36 -8.91
CA LEU A 737 12.78 -3.77 -8.54
C LEU A 737 11.38 -4.32 -8.78
N THR A 738 11.29 -5.60 -9.12
CA THR A 738 10.06 -6.37 -9.23
C THR A 738 10.23 -7.68 -8.48
N GLU A 739 9.28 -7.97 -7.60
CA GLU A 739 9.22 -9.20 -6.80
C GLU A 739 7.88 -9.92 -7.07
N SER A 740 7.84 -11.22 -6.85
CA SER A 740 6.62 -12.03 -6.98
C SER A 740 6.67 -13.23 -6.05
N GLN A 741 5.61 -13.43 -5.27
CA GLN A 741 5.44 -14.60 -4.41
C GLN A 741 4.22 -15.39 -4.88
N VAL A 742 4.42 -16.67 -5.15
CA VAL A 742 3.39 -17.61 -5.59
C VAL A 742 3.21 -18.67 -4.52
N LEU A 743 2.04 -18.71 -3.90
CA LEU A 743 1.66 -19.67 -2.88
C LEU A 743 0.61 -20.62 -3.50
N PRO A 744 0.99 -21.83 -3.95
CA PRO A 744 0.03 -22.83 -4.40
C PRO A 744 -0.90 -23.22 -3.24
N ASP A 745 -2.20 -23.34 -3.52
CA ASP A 745 -3.16 -23.93 -2.58
C ASP A 745 -2.97 -25.46 -2.44
N ASP A 746 -3.79 -26.10 -1.61
CA ASP A 746 -3.61 -27.52 -1.35
C ASP A 746 -3.92 -28.42 -2.54
N SER A 747 -4.63 -27.95 -3.59
CA SER A 747 -4.89 -28.78 -4.78
C SER A 747 -3.61 -29.15 -5.55
N TYR A 748 -2.51 -28.44 -5.31
CA TYR A 748 -1.21 -28.69 -5.94
C TYR A 748 -0.35 -29.67 -5.11
N ASP A 749 0.23 -30.65 -5.79
CA ASP A 749 1.18 -31.62 -5.23
C ASP A 749 2.66 -31.23 -5.39
N SER A 750 2.98 -30.32 -6.31
CA SER A 750 4.37 -30.04 -6.67
C SER A 750 4.62 -28.64 -7.24
N MET A 751 5.85 -28.16 -7.04
CA MET A 751 6.36 -26.92 -7.63
C MET A 751 7.38 -27.23 -8.73
N TRP A 752 7.43 -26.38 -9.75
CA TRP A 752 8.30 -26.51 -10.92
C TRP A 752 8.86 -25.15 -11.32
N ALA A 753 10.08 -25.08 -11.85
CA ALA A 753 10.56 -23.86 -12.51
C ALA A 753 11.43 -24.14 -13.75
N LEU A 754 11.47 -23.17 -14.66
CA LEU A 754 12.29 -23.22 -15.89
C LEU A 754 13.71 -22.69 -15.60
N PRO A 755 14.78 -23.48 -15.80
CA PRO A 755 16.15 -23.00 -15.61
C PRO A 755 16.52 -21.90 -16.63
N THR A 756 17.00 -20.75 -16.15
CA THR A 756 17.35 -19.58 -17.00
C THR A 756 18.68 -19.74 -17.74
N GLY A 757 19.46 -20.79 -17.44
CA GLY A 757 20.68 -21.20 -18.16
C GLY A 757 21.92 -20.34 -17.93
N ARG A 758 21.77 -19.06 -17.61
CA ARG A 758 22.84 -18.11 -17.27
C ARG A 758 22.47 -17.28 -16.05
N LYS A 759 23.50 -16.69 -15.41
CA LYS A 759 23.30 -15.63 -14.41
C LYS A 759 22.92 -14.31 -15.08
N VAL A 760 22.18 -13.47 -14.35
CA VAL A 760 22.01 -12.05 -14.67
C VAL A 760 23.33 -11.30 -14.66
N THR A 761 23.35 -10.20 -15.41
CA THR A 761 24.51 -9.35 -15.71
C THR A 761 24.27 -7.89 -15.32
N ASP A 762 23.02 -7.49 -15.09
CA ASP A 762 22.61 -6.22 -14.49
C ASP A 762 21.74 -6.48 -13.24
N GLY A 763 21.96 -5.71 -12.18
CA GLY A 763 21.27 -5.82 -10.89
C GLY A 763 21.24 -7.22 -10.27
N GLU A 764 20.24 -7.49 -9.42
CA GLU A 764 20.08 -8.78 -8.73
C GLU A 764 18.96 -9.65 -9.34
N PHE A 765 19.09 -10.95 -9.12
CA PHE A 765 18.03 -11.94 -9.33
C PHE A 765 18.08 -12.99 -8.23
N GLU A 766 16.94 -13.35 -7.66
CA GLU A 766 16.79 -14.51 -6.79
C GLU A 766 15.59 -15.32 -7.22
N PHE A 767 15.73 -16.64 -7.26
CA PHE A 767 14.59 -17.56 -7.26
C PHE A 767 14.53 -18.24 -5.89
N GLY A 768 13.45 -18.07 -5.14
CA GLY A 768 13.23 -18.67 -3.84
C GLY A 768 12.22 -19.81 -3.86
N ALA A 769 12.30 -20.67 -2.86
CA ALA A 769 11.24 -21.61 -2.54
C ALA A 769 11.19 -21.88 -1.03
N ARG A 770 9.97 -22.03 -0.51
CA ARG A 770 9.69 -22.51 0.86
C ARG A 770 8.84 -23.77 0.81
N TRP A 771 9.15 -24.70 1.71
CA TRP A 771 8.39 -25.92 1.94
C TRP A 771 8.15 -26.07 3.45
N ARG A 772 6.88 -26.19 3.84
CA ARG A 772 6.50 -26.67 5.16
C ARG A 772 6.03 -28.12 5.02
N LEU A 773 6.76 -29.02 5.68
CA LEU A 773 6.63 -30.46 5.53
C LEU A 773 6.41 -31.11 6.90
N GLU A 774 5.23 -31.66 7.17
CA GLU A 774 4.93 -32.33 8.45
C GLU A 774 5.09 -33.85 8.37
N GLN A 775 5.27 -34.51 9.52
CA GLN A 775 5.06 -35.96 9.62
C GLN A 775 3.65 -36.33 9.10
N PRO A 776 3.50 -37.24 8.12
CA PRO A 776 2.19 -37.51 7.51
C PRO A 776 1.16 -37.99 8.55
N PRO A 777 -0.01 -37.34 8.71
CA PRO A 777 -1.00 -37.73 9.74
C PRO A 777 -1.61 -39.12 9.48
N LEU A 778 -1.63 -39.55 8.22
CA LEU A 778 -2.02 -40.89 7.78
C LEU A 778 -1.16 -41.30 6.56
N THR A 779 -0.69 -42.55 6.53
CA THR A 779 -0.17 -43.17 5.30
C THR A 779 -0.97 -44.42 4.98
N VAL A 780 -1.19 -44.68 3.69
CA VAL A 780 -1.95 -45.84 3.19
C VAL A 780 -1.12 -46.56 2.12
N SER A 781 -1.02 -47.88 2.21
CA SER A 781 -0.31 -48.69 1.20
C SER A 781 -0.95 -50.06 1.00
N ALA A 782 -0.87 -50.60 -0.22
CA ALA A 782 -1.39 -51.92 -0.55
C ALA A 782 -0.54 -52.60 -1.64
N GLY A 783 -0.32 -53.91 -1.52
CA GLY A 783 0.35 -54.71 -2.57
C GLY A 783 1.78 -54.27 -2.92
N GLY A 784 2.46 -53.53 -2.03
CA GLY A 784 3.79 -52.95 -2.28
C GLY A 784 3.78 -51.55 -2.90
N ARG A 785 2.60 -50.97 -3.17
CA ARG A 785 2.41 -49.58 -3.59
C ARG A 785 2.03 -48.69 -2.40
N SER A 786 2.65 -47.51 -2.31
CA SER A 786 2.17 -46.40 -1.48
C SER A 786 1.04 -45.65 -2.18
N TYR A 787 0.16 -45.05 -1.39
CA TYR A 787 -0.78 -44.03 -1.82
C TYR A 787 -0.45 -42.80 -0.97
N ASP A 788 0.41 -41.92 -1.51
CA ASP A 788 0.98 -40.77 -0.77
C ASP A 788 0.33 -39.43 -1.14
N ASP A 789 -0.52 -39.39 -2.17
CA ASP A 789 -1.37 -38.22 -2.51
C ASP A 789 -2.62 -38.11 -1.61
N LEU A 790 -2.41 -38.18 -0.29
CA LEU A 790 -3.46 -38.18 0.74
C LEU A 790 -3.64 -36.80 1.38
N MET A 791 -4.89 -36.39 1.57
CA MET A 791 -5.25 -35.30 2.49
C MET A 791 -6.16 -35.84 3.59
N VAL A 792 -5.91 -35.47 4.85
CA VAL A 792 -6.60 -36.06 6.02
C VAL A 792 -7.40 -34.97 6.73
N LYS A 793 -8.69 -35.22 7.01
CA LYS A 793 -9.54 -34.30 7.77
C LYS A 793 -9.02 -34.24 9.21
N ARG A 794 -8.47 -33.09 9.62
CA ARG A 794 -7.71 -32.92 10.87
C ARG A 794 -8.58 -32.93 12.11
N SER A 795 -9.79 -32.37 12.01
CA SER A 795 -10.81 -32.40 13.08
C SER A 795 -11.64 -33.69 13.05
N THR A 796 -11.01 -34.86 13.12
CA THR A 796 -11.71 -36.14 13.30
C THR A 796 -11.26 -36.85 14.58
N PRO A 797 -12.04 -37.83 15.10
CA PRO A 797 -11.50 -38.91 15.89
C PRO A 797 -10.46 -39.64 15.02
N ALA A 798 -9.20 -39.23 15.16
CA ALA A 798 -8.10 -39.84 14.46
C ALA A 798 -7.92 -41.29 14.94
N LEU A 799 -7.43 -42.15 14.05
CA LEU A 799 -7.07 -43.52 14.41
C LEU A 799 -6.05 -43.50 15.57
N PRO A 800 -6.17 -44.40 16.57
CA PRO A 800 -5.15 -44.55 17.61
C PRO A 800 -3.76 -44.71 17.00
N ALA A 801 -2.71 -44.11 17.57
CA ALA A 801 -1.39 -44.04 16.94
C ALA A 801 -0.81 -45.39 16.48
N GLY A 802 -0.07 -45.39 15.36
CA GLY A 802 0.71 -46.51 14.86
C GLY A 802 0.10 -47.27 13.67
N ARG A 803 0.71 -48.41 13.32
CA ARG A 803 0.42 -49.19 12.10
C ARG A 803 -0.61 -50.30 12.32
N ARG A 804 -1.58 -50.43 11.42
CA ARG A 804 -2.58 -51.52 11.37
C ARG A 804 -2.78 -52.06 9.96
N GLN A 805 -3.58 -53.13 9.86
CA GLN A 805 -4.11 -53.65 8.60
C GLN A 805 -5.63 -53.50 8.61
N LEU A 806 -6.21 -52.93 7.56
CA LEU A 806 -7.66 -52.85 7.34
C LEU A 806 -8.01 -53.58 6.05
N ASP A 807 -9.01 -54.48 6.09
CA ASP A 807 -9.63 -54.95 4.85
C ASP A 807 -10.42 -53.80 4.22
N ALA A 808 -10.28 -53.60 2.92
CA ALA A 808 -10.93 -52.50 2.22
C ALA A 808 -12.14 -52.95 1.38
N VAL A 809 -13.06 -52.02 1.14
CA VAL A 809 -14.25 -52.25 0.31
C VAL A 809 -14.60 -50.99 -0.49
N TYR A 810 -14.62 -51.10 -1.83
CA TYR A 810 -15.10 -50.03 -2.71
C TYR A 810 -16.63 -50.04 -2.78
N VAL A 811 -17.27 -48.89 -2.57
CA VAL A 811 -18.72 -48.67 -2.64
C VAL A 811 -19.00 -47.51 -3.60
N ALA A 812 -19.66 -47.80 -4.72
CA ALA A 812 -19.94 -46.81 -5.76
C ALA A 812 -21.13 -45.89 -5.43
N ASP A 813 -22.10 -46.38 -4.65
CA ASP A 813 -23.22 -45.63 -4.09
C ASP A 813 -22.85 -45.25 -2.65
N ALA A 814 -22.34 -44.03 -2.45
CA ALA A 814 -21.85 -43.56 -1.14
C ALA A 814 -22.98 -43.16 -0.16
N SER A 815 -24.26 -43.31 -0.56
CA SER A 815 -25.39 -43.07 0.33
C SER A 815 -25.48 -44.13 1.43
N ALA A 816 -26.21 -43.83 2.52
CA ALA A 816 -26.52 -44.82 3.55
C ALA A 816 -27.18 -46.10 2.99
N ALA A 817 -27.99 -45.97 1.94
CA ALA A 817 -28.62 -47.10 1.26
C ALA A 817 -27.63 -47.91 0.41
N GLY A 818 -26.56 -47.30 -0.09
CA GLY A 818 -25.47 -47.99 -0.81
C GLY A 818 -24.51 -48.72 0.12
N LEU A 819 -24.09 -48.03 1.18
CA LEU A 819 -23.21 -48.57 2.23
C LEU A 819 -23.83 -49.78 2.92
N ALA A 820 -25.14 -49.74 3.23
CA ALA A 820 -25.87 -50.86 3.83
C ALA A 820 -25.92 -52.14 2.96
N LYS A 821 -25.62 -52.06 1.66
CA LYS A 821 -25.55 -53.22 0.74
C LYS A 821 -24.20 -53.94 0.78
N ARG A 822 -23.21 -53.47 1.57
CA ARG A 822 -21.81 -53.94 1.52
C ARG A 822 -21.23 -54.20 2.92
N PRO A 823 -20.24 -55.10 3.06
CA PRO A 823 -19.60 -55.39 4.34
C PRO A 823 -18.63 -54.26 4.72
N VAL A 824 -19.14 -53.16 5.26
CA VAL A 824 -18.38 -51.93 5.58
C VAL A 824 -17.91 -51.83 7.03
N ARG A 825 -18.51 -52.61 7.94
CA ARG A 825 -18.18 -52.60 9.37
C ARG A 825 -16.75 -53.08 9.63
N ASP A 826 -16.03 -52.38 10.50
CA ASP A 826 -14.66 -52.67 10.94
C ASP A 826 -13.63 -52.66 9.77
N ARG A 827 -13.90 -51.87 8.71
CA ARG A 827 -13.13 -51.80 7.46
C ARG A 827 -12.78 -50.39 7.00
N ALA A 828 -11.86 -50.32 6.03
CA ALA A 828 -11.65 -49.12 5.22
C ALA A 828 -12.65 -49.08 4.05
N VAL A 829 -13.49 -48.07 4.01
CA VAL A 829 -14.47 -47.86 2.94
C VAL A 829 -13.86 -46.91 1.92
N VAL A 830 -13.90 -47.28 0.63
CA VAL A 830 -13.45 -46.45 -0.49
C VAL A 830 -14.66 -46.01 -1.31
N VAL A 831 -14.78 -44.72 -1.62
CA VAL A 831 -15.94 -44.13 -2.34
C VAL A 831 -15.51 -43.10 -3.39
N ARG A 832 -16.42 -42.84 -4.34
CA ARG A 832 -16.43 -41.65 -5.21
C ARG A 832 -16.60 -40.35 -4.40
N ARG A 833 -15.87 -39.27 -4.68
CA ARG A 833 -16.44 -37.91 -4.57
C ARG A 833 -17.73 -37.88 -5.40
N SER A 834 -18.70 -37.07 -4.97
CA SER A 834 -19.98 -36.92 -5.67
C SER A 834 -20.58 -35.55 -5.40
N ASP A 835 -21.14 -34.92 -6.42
CA ASP A 835 -21.83 -33.63 -6.29
C ASP A 835 -23.27 -33.76 -5.77
N THR A 836 -23.79 -34.99 -5.59
CA THR A 836 -25.14 -35.24 -5.05
C THR A 836 -25.15 -35.70 -3.59
N VAL A 837 -24.01 -36.11 -3.05
CA VAL A 837 -23.84 -36.48 -1.63
C VAL A 837 -22.46 -35.99 -1.18
N ASP A 838 -22.44 -34.90 -0.42
CA ASP A 838 -21.21 -34.29 0.08
C ASP A 838 -20.41 -35.20 1.03
N ILE A 839 -19.13 -34.90 1.18
CA ILE A 839 -18.17 -35.75 1.90
C ILE A 839 -18.50 -35.85 3.41
N ALA A 840 -19.11 -34.83 4.00
CA ALA A 840 -19.56 -34.86 5.39
C ALA A 840 -20.71 -35.86 5.59
N THR A 841 -21.69 -35.87 4.66
CA THR A 841 -22.80 -36.81 4.60
C THR A 841 -22.31 -38.24 4.35
N GLN A 842 -21.32 -38.42 3.46
CA GLN A 842 -20.65 -39.71 3.26
C GLN A 842 -19.95 -40.21 4.54
N ALA A 843 -19.26 -39.31 5.27
CA ALA A 843 -18.61 -39.63 6.54
C ALA A 843 -19.60 -40.04 7.63
N GLN A 844 -20.74 -39.33 7.75
CA GLN A 844 -21.83 -39.69 8.66
C GLN A 844 -22.40 -41.09 8.34
N ALA A 845 -22.68 -41.36 7.06
CA ALA A 845 -23.23 -42.65 6.63
C ALA A 845 -22.22 -43.80 6.82
N ALA A 846 -20.93 -43.56 6.55
CA ALA A 846 -19.87 -44.54 6.77
C ALA A 846 -19.67 -44.86 8.27
N ALA A 847 -19.66 -43.85 9.13
CA ALA A 847 -19.56 -44.03 10.57
C ALA A 847 -20.78 -44.77 11.15
N ALA A 848 -22.01 -44.40 10.73
CA ALA A 848 -23.24 -45.07 11.13
C ALA A 848 -23.29 -46.55 10.73
N ALA A 849 -22.63 -46.92 9.63
CA ALA A 849 -22.46 -48.31 9.19
C ALA A 849 -21.24 -49.03 9.82
N GLY A 850 -20.47 -48.34 10.67
CA GLY A 850 -19.35 -48.90 11.43
C GLY A 850 -18.00 -48.95 10.69
N ALA A 851 -17.77 -48.08 9.70
CA ALA A 851 -16.48 -47.97 9.03
C ALA A 851 -15.36 -47.52 9.99
N THR A 852 -14.14 -47.99 9.78
CA THR A 852 -12.94 -47.60 10.55
C THR A 852 -12.19 -46.44 9.90
N LEU A 853 -12.26 -46.33 8.58
CA LEU A 853 -11.64 -45.29 7.76
C LEU A 853 -12.51 -45.06 6.52
N LEU A 854 -12.71 -43.81 6.13
CA LEU A 854 -13.28 -43.45 4.83
C LEU A 854 -12.17 -42.86 3.93
N LEU A 855 -12.03 -43.41 2.72
CA LEU A 855 -11.16 -42.90 1.67
C LEU A 855 -12.02 -42.41 0.49
N VAL A 856 -12.00 -41.11 0.23
CA VAL A 856 -12.76 -40.48 -0.86
C VAL A 856 -11.85 -40.19 -2.04
N VAL A 857 -12.07 -40.91 -3.14
CA VAL A 857 -11.31 -40.73 -4.37
C VAL A 857 -11.82 -39.51 -5.12
N ASN A 858 -10.93 -38.58 -5.47
CA ASN A 858 -11.25 -37.44 -6.33
C ASN A 858 -11.62 -37.94 -7.75
N ASP A 859 -12.47 -37.20 -8.44
CA ASP A 859 -12.80 -37.39 -9.86
C ASP A 859 -12.18 -36.30 -10.77
N GLY A 860 -11.87 -35.14 -10.20
CA GLY A 860 -11.28 -33.99 -10.89
C GLY A 860 -9.75 -34.01 -11.00
N VAL A 861 -9.19 -32.81 -11.17
CA VAL A 861 -7.75 -32.54 -11.25
C VAL A 861 -7.25 -31.98 -9.92
N GLY A 862 -6.05 -32.39 -9.51
CA GLY A 862 -5.40 -32.00 -8.26
C GLY A 862 -5.85 -32.81 -7.04
N ARG A 863 -5.28 -32.44 -5.89
CA ARG A 863 -5.66 -32.97 -4.57
C ARG A 863 -7.02 -32.39 -4.17
N LEU A 864 -7.77 -33.13 -3.34
CA LEU A 864 -9.12 -32.77 -2.92
C LEU A 864 -9.16 -32.49 -1.42
N GLN A 865 -9.41 -31.24 -1.03
CA GLN A 865 -9.70 -30.94 0.38
C GLN A 865 -10.99 -31.67 0.83
N PRO A 866 -11.05 -32.30 2.03
CA PRO A 866 -12.24 -33.07 2.44
C PRO A 866 -13.51 -32.21 2.59
N TRP A 867 -13.54 -31.31 3.58
CA TRP A 867 -14.51 -30.24 3.84
C TRP A 867 -14.08 -29.50 5.12
N ASP A 868 -14.54 -28.26 5.36
CA ASP A 868 -14.40 -27.52 6.64
C ASP A 868 -13.02 -27.59 7.34
N GLU A 869 -11.92 -27.46 6.58
CA GLU A 869 -10.56 -27.36 7.15
C GLU A 869 -10.18 -25.91 7.55
N PHE A 870 -10.82 -24.91 6.93
CA PHE A 870 -10.61 -23.47 7.14
C PHE A 870 -10.54 -23.10 8.63
N ALA A 871 -9.60 -22.20 8.98
CA ALA A 871 -9.33 -21.80 10.36
C ALA A 871 -10.56 -21.20 11.10
N TRP A 872 -11.45 -20.54 10.35
CA TRP A 872 -12.59 -19.77 10.87
C TRP A 872 -13.92 -20.54 10.88
N SER A 873 -13.97 -21.73 10.26
CA SER A 873 -15.19 -22.54 10.28
C SER A 873 -15.39 -23.15 11.67
N PRO A 874 -16.61 -23.12 12.26
CA PRO A 874 -16.87 -23.83 13.50
C PRO A 874 -16.53 -25.31 13.34
N GLU A 875 -15.84 -25.90 14.33
CA GLU A 875 -15.37 -27.29 14.22
C GLU A 875 -16.53 -28.25 13.92
N SER A 876 -16.54 -28.79 12.70
CA SER A 876 -17.46 -29.82 12.21
C SER A 876 -16.74 -31.17 12.25
N PRO A 877 -16.73 -31.89 13.40
CA PRO A 877 -15.97 -33.12 13.52
C PRO A 877 -16.61 -34.25 12.74
N ALA A 878 -15.83 -34.95 11.91
CA ALA A 878 -16.35 -36.14 11.24
C ALA A 878 -16.51 -37.29 12.23
N PRO A 879 -17.57 -38.10 12.16
CA PRO A 879 -17.77 -39.22 13.09
C PRO A 879 -16.88 -40.45 12.82
N VAL A 880 -15.99 -40.39 11.82
CA VAL A 880 -14.98 -41.40 11.47
C VAL A 880 -13.74 -40.68 10.92
N THR A 881 -12.55 -41.30 11.00
CA THR A 881 -11.37 -40.78 10.28
C THR A 881 -11.63 -40.75 8.78
N VAL A 882 -11.41 -39.60 8.13
CA VAL A 882 -11.57 -39.45 6.67
C VAL A 882 -10.28 -38.93 6.05
N ALA A 883 -9.91 -39.51 4.92
CA ALA A 883 -8.93 -38.94 4.01
C ALA A 883 -9.45 -38.95 2.57
N THR A 884 -8.93 -38.06 1.73
CA THR A 884 -9.13 -38.05 0.28
C THR A 884 -7.89 -38.61 -0.42
N LEU A 885 -8.04 -39.01 -1.68
CA LEU A 885 -6.95 -39.51 -2.53
C LEU A 885 -7.11 -38.98 -3.96
N GLY A 886 -6.00 -38.56 -4.58
CA GLY A 886 -5.99 -38.08 -5.97
C GLY A 886 -6.57 -39.08 -6.98
N ALA A 887 -7.15 -38.55 -8.06
CA ALA A 887 -7.99 -39.33 -8.97
C ALA A 887 -7.24 -40.50 -9.65
N ASP A 888 -5.98 -40.31 -10.04
CA ASP A 888 -5.18 -41.36 -10.68
C ASP A 888 -4.81 -42.49 -9.71
N GLU A 889 -4.42 -42.16 -8.49
CA GLU A 889 -4.08 -43.15 -7.46
C GLU A 889 -5.33 -43.88 -6.93
N GLY A 890 -6.42 -43.14 -6.75
CA GLY A 890 -7.72 -43.66 -6.37
C GLY A 890 -8.33 -44.61 -7.40
N ASP A 891 -8.25 -44.31 -8.70
CA ASP A 891 -8.66 -45.23 -9.76
C ASP A 891 -7.84 -46.54 -9.73
N GLN A 892 -6.55 -46.47 -9.42
CA GLN A 892 -5.69 -47.65 -9.29
C GLN A 892 -6.03 -48.50 -8.05
N LEU A 893 -6.46 -47.86 -6.95
CA LEU A 893 -6.98 -48.54 -5.75
C LEU A 893 -8.36 -49.18 -6.02
N ILE A 894 -9.30 -48.45 -6.64
CA ILE A 894 -10.64 -48.93 -6.99
C ILE A 894 -10.55 -50.13 -7.94
N ALA A 895 -9.79 -50.02 -9.03
CA ALA A 895 -9.59 -51.13 -9.96
C ALA A 895 -8.92 -52.35 -9.29
N SER A 896 -8.18 -52.18 -8.20
CA SER A 896 -7.64 -53.28 -7.41
C SER A 896 -8.70 -53.94 -6.52
N LEU A 897 -9.59 -53.16 -5.92
CA LEU A 897 -10.75 -53.61 -5.13
C LEU A 897 -11.82 -54.31 -5.99
N GLU A 898 -11.93 -53.95 -7.27
CA GLU A 898 -12.82 -54.62 -8.22
C GLU A 898 -12.25 -55.98 -8.70
N ARG A 899 -10.92 -56.14 -8.70
CA ARG A 899 -10.25 -57.42 -9.03
C ARG A 899 -10.24 -58.42 -7.87
N GLY A 900 -10.39 -57.99 -6.62
CA GLY A 900 -10.39 -58.90 -5.47
C GLY A 900 -10.23 -58.21 -4.12
N ALA A 901 -10.01 -59.01 -3.07
CA ALA A 901 -9.82 -58.50 -1.72
C ALA A 901 -8.49 -57.74 -1.60
N VAL A 902 -8.58 -56.43 -1.28
CA VAL A 902 -7.42 -55.59 -0.97
C VAL A 902 -7.37 -55.35 0.54
N ARG A 903 -6.18 -55.48 1.12
CA ARG A 903 -5.87 -55.15 2.51
C ARG A 903 -4.92 -53.96 2.53
N LEU A 904 -5.35 -52.88 3.18
CA LEU A 904 -4.57 -51.66 3.34
C LEU A 904 -3.71 -51.78 4.61
N THR A 905 -2.42 -51.56 4.45
CA THR A 905 -1.58 -51.11 5.56
C THR A 905 -1.90 -49.64 5.79
N VAL A 906 -2.29 -49.30 7.02
CA VAL A 906 -2.61 -47.92 7.42
C VAL A 906 -1.83 -47.58 8.67
N GLU A 907 -0.98 -46.56 8.59
CA GLU A 907 -0.23 -46.02 9.71
C GLU A 907 -0.73 -44.60 10.01
N SER A 908 -0.96 -44.29 11.30
CA SER A 908 -1.56 -43.02 11.71
C SER A 908 -0.75 -42.35 12.82
N HIS A 909 -0.61 -41.04 12.68
CA HIS A 909 0.11 -40.16 13.56
C HIS A 909 -0.83 -39.03 14.03
N PRO A 910 -1.68 -39.29 15.04
CA PRO A 910 -2.72 -38.35 15.49
C PRO A 910 -2.17 -37.10 16.20
N GLU A 911 -0.91 -37.14 16.65
CA GLU A 911 -0.13 -35.96 17.06
C GLU A 911 1.10 -35.86 16.13
N THR A 912 1.17 -34.81 15.31
CA THR A 912 2.35 -34.48 14.48
C THR A 912 3.57 -34.31 15.38
N SER A 913 4.50 -35.27 15.39
CA SER A 913 5.63 -35.27 16.33
C SER A 913 6.80 -34.40 15.85
N TYR A 914 6.89 -34.14 14.54
CA TYR A 914 7.90 -33.28 13.93
C TYR A 914 7.39 -32.62 12.63
N LEU A 915 8.01 -31.48 12.28
CA LEU A 915 7.91 -30.89 10.95
C LEU A 915 9.24 -30.25 10.52
N TYR A 916 9.32 -29.91 9.24
CA TYR A 916 10.36 -29.08 8.63
C TYR A 916 9.71 -27.81 8.08
N ASP A 917 10.29 -26.63 8.37
CA ASP A 917 9.83 -25.36 7.82
C ASP A 917 11.03 -24.65 7.19
N VAL A 918 11.25 -24.92 5.90
CA VAL A 918 12.52 -24.68 5.23
C VAL A 918 12.35 -23.78 4.01
N ALA A 919 13.13 -22.71 3.97
CA ALA A 919 13.26 -21.80 2.83
C ALA A 919 14.67 -21.85 2.25
N HIS A 920 14.79 -21.70 0.93
CA HIS A 920 16.06 -21.64 0.21
C HIS A 920 15.98 -20.72 -1.00
N HIS A 921 17.04 -19.96 -1.27
CA HIS A 921 17.11 -18.95 -2.33
C HIS A 921 18.33 -19.19 -3.22
N TRP A 922 18.08 -19.29 -4.54
CA TRP A 922 19.08 -19.48 -5.59
C TRP A 922 19.40 -18.14 -6.24
N THR A 923 20.65 -17.67 -6.06
CA THR A 923 21.07 -16.32 -6.48
C THR A 923 21.63 -16.27 -7.91
N GLY A 924 21.16 -15.27 -8.66
CA GLY A 924 21.61 -14.88 -9.99
C GLY A 924 20.96 -15.64 -11.16
N ALA A 925 20.43 -16.84 -10.95
CA ALA A 925 19.79 -17.67 -11.99
C ALA A 925 18.83 -18.70 -11.38
N VAL A 926 17.89 -19.23 -12.19
CA VAL A 926 17.23 -20.51 -11.87
C VAL A 926 18.15 -21.65 -12.32
N PRO A 927 18.72 -22.47 -11.41
CA PRO A 927 19.68 -23.52 -11.77
C PRO A 927 19.02 -24.80 -12.32
N GLY A 928 19.85 -25.72 -12.82
CA GLY A 928 19.42 -27.00 -13.40
C GLY A 928 19.05 -28.10 -12.40
N ASP A 929 19.45 -27.99 -11.11
CA ASP A 929 18.90 -28.80 -10.01
C ASP A 929 18.25 -27.85 -9.00
N LEU A 930 16.96 -28.09 -8.73
CA LEU A 930 16.10 -27.34 -7.80
C LEU A 930 15.71 -28.20 -6.58
N THR A 931 16.48 -29.28 -6.34
CA THR A 931 16.36 -30.13 -5.15
C THR A 931 17.18 -29.56 -4.00
N TYR A 932 16.54 -28.85 -3.07
CA TYR A 932 17.16 -28.45 -1.81
C TYR A 932 17.37 -29.69 -0.90
N ARG A 933 18.53 -29.76 -0.22
CA ARG A 933 18.97 -30.92 0.58
C ARG A 933 19.58 -30.44 1.91
N PRO A 934 18.78 -29.95 2.87
CA PRO A 934 19.27 -29.39 4.11
C PRO A 934 20.01 -30.43 4.97
N THR A 935 21.15 -30.04 5.53
CA THR A 935 21.91 -30.83 6.51
C THR A 935 21.76 -30.23 7.91
N LYS A 936 22.26 -30.92 8.94
CA LYS A 936 22.17 -30.49 10.35
C LYS A 936 22.83 -29.14 10.69
N ARG A 937 23.64 -28.57 9.78
CA ARG A 937 24.22 -27.22 9.94
C ARG A 937 23.34 -26.12 9.33
N ASP A 938 22.47 -26.48 8.39
CA ASP A 938 21.60 -25.58 7.63
C ASP A 938 20.20 -25.48 8.28
N LEU A 939 20.00 -26.23 9.38
CA LEU A 939 18.76 -26.33 10.15
C LEU A 939 19.00 -25.99 11.63
N ALA A 940 18.03 -25.32 12.24
CA ALA A 940 17.91 -25.16 13.69
C ALA A 940 16.77 -26.02 14.22
N ARG A 941 16.87 -26.44 15.49
CA ARG A 941 15.84 -27.25 16.17
C ARG A 941 15.04 -26.36 17.11
N VAL A 942 13.72 -26.34 16.95
CA VAL A 942 12.80 -25.63 17.83
C VAL A 942 11.83 -26.65 18.44
N ASP A 943 11.87 -26.84 19.75
CA ASP A 943 10.86 -27.64 20.45
C ASP A 943 9.65 -26.76 20.77
N VAL A 944 8.50 -27.04 20.16
CA VAL A 944 7.26 -26.24 20.32
C VAL A 944 6.30 -26.97 21.25
N GLU A 945 5.78 -26.28 22.25
CA GLU A 945 4.77 -26.78 23.18
C GLU A 945 3.52 -25.87 23.17
N PHE A 946 2.37 -26.44 22.84
CA PHE A 946 1.06 -25.80 23.02
C PHE A 946 0.49 -26.24 24.37
N ARG A 947 0.07 -25.28 25.20
CA ARG A 947 -0.23 -25.53 26.63
C ARG A 947 -1.63 -25.07 27.04
N ASN A 948 -2.59 -24.98 26.11
CA ASN A 948 -3.96 -24.64 26.50
C ASN A 948 -4.51 -25.71 27.48
N TYR A 949 -5.35 -25.27 28.42
CA TYR A 949 -5.94 -26.12 29.45
C TYR A 949 -6.95 -27.14 28.86
N ARG A 950 -7.50 -26.86 27.67
CA ARG A 950 -8.39 -27.73 26.91
C ARG A 950 -7.70 -28.30 25.67
N GLN A 951 -8.07 -29.54 25.34
CA GLN A 951 -7.84 -30.16 24.03
C GLN A 951 -8.72 -29.49 22.95
N GLY A 952 -8.27 -29.50 21.69
CA GLY A 952 -8.91 -28.84 20.55
C GLY A 952 -7.90 -28.39 19.49
N LYS A 953 -8.34 -27.62 18.49
CA LYS A 953 -7.47 -27.00 17.48
C LYS A 953 -6.83 -25.70 18.01
N ALA A 954 -5.54 -25.53 17.77
CA ALA A 954 -4.85 -24.24 17.75
C ALA A 954 -4.53 -23.87 16.30
N LEU A 955 -4.41 -22.57 16.08
CA LEU A 955 -4.00 -21.95 14.84
C LEU A 955 -2.59 -21.40 15.06
N GLU A 956 -1.69 -21.62 14.11
CA GLU A 956 -0.28 -21.21 14.20
C GLU A 956 0.14 -20.49 12.92
N PHE A 957 0.95 -19.45 13.07
CA PHE A 957 1.69 -18.85 11.98
C PHE A 957 3.19 -18.92 12.29
N ARG A 958 3.97 -19.33 11.30
CA ARG A 958 5.42 -19.12 11.26
C ARG A 958 5.77 -18.42 9.96
N THR A 959 6.33 -17.23 10.09
CA THR A 959 6.41 -16.26 8.99
C THR A 959 7.86 -15.88 8.74
N ASP A 960 8.47 -16.44 7.69
CA ASP A 960 9.82 -16.05 7.28
C ASP A 960 9.82 -14.64 6.68
N ILE A 961 10.85 -13.86 7.02
CA ILE A 961 11.11 -12.55 6.43
C ILE A 961 12.15 -12.69 5.32
N TRP A 962 11.75 -12.47 4.08
CA TRP A 962 12.61 -12.41 2.89
C TRP A 962 12.48 -11.03 2.23
N ARG A 963 13.61 -10.36 1.95
CA ARG A 963 13.66 -9.03 1.32
C ARG A 963 12.78 -7.93 1.96
N GLY A 964 12.47 -8.08 3.26
CA GLY A 964 11.57 -7.18 4.00
C GLY A 964 10.10 -7.58 3.96
N TRP A 965 9.75 -8.76 3.42
CA TRP A 965 8.39 -9.28 3.35
C TRP A 965 8.21 -10.55 4.19
N ALA A 966 7.14 -10.56 4.97
CA ALA A 966 6.75 -11.61 5.90
C ALA A 966 5.50 -12.33 5.36
N SER A 967 5.69 -13.54 4.81
CA SER A 967 4.65 -14.25 4.05
C SER A 967 4.53 -15.72 4.43
N SER A 968 3.37 -16.14 4.95
CA SER A 968 3.10 -17.51 5.40
C SER A 968 1.65 -17.92 5.20
N ASN A 969 1.39 -19.21 5.02
CA ASN A 969 0.05 -19.73 5.29
C ASN A 969 -0.23 -19.83 6.79
N GLN A 970 -1.51 -19.85 7.13
CA GLN A 970 -2.02 -20.22 8.45
C GLN A 970 -2.02 -21.74 8.56
N GLU A 971 -1.52 -22.25 9.68
CA GLU A 971 -1.31 -23.68 9.89
C GLU A 971 -2.05 -24.16 11.14
N THR A 972 -2.25 -25.48 11.26
CA THR A 972 -3.07 -26.06 12.32
C THR A 972 -2.23 -26.92 13.27
N ALA A 973 -2.54 -26.84 14.56
CA ALA A 973 -1.83 -27.53 15.62
C ALA A 973 -2.81 -28.06 16.70
N PRO A 974 -2.42 -29.03 17.54
CA PRO A 974 -3.19 -29.35 18.73
C PRO A 974 -3.05 -28.23 19.77
N ALA A 975 -4.16 -27.78 20.38
CA ALA A 975 -4.17 -26.76 21.43
C ALA A 975 -3.40 -27.15 22.70
N GLN A 976 -3.22 -28.45 22.93
CA GLN A 976 -2.39 -28.99 23.99
C GLN A 976 -1.53 -30.15 23.44
N GLY A 977 -0.23 -29.92 23.28
CA GLY A 977 0.66 -30.87 22.59
C GLY A 977 2.15 -30.48 22.65
N ARG A 978 3.01 -31.27 22.02
CA ARG A 978 4.42 -30.88 21.75
C ARG A 978 4.89 -31.48 20.43
N ARG A 979 5.78 -30.79 19.73
CA ARG A 979 6.46 -31.29 18.53
C ARG A 979 7.87 -30.69 18.40
N THR A 980 8.72 -31.30 17.56
CA THR A 980 10.05 -30.77 17.26
C THR A 980 10.11 -30.29 15.80
N ASP A 981 10.32 -28.98 15.64
CA ASP A 981 10.40 -28.33 14.34
C ASP A 981 11.86 -28.19 13.91
N TRP A 982 12.10 -28.40 12.62
CA TRP A 982 13.38 -28.19 11.96
C TRP A 982 13.27 -27.04 10.96
N VAL A 983 13.68 -25.85 11.38
CA VAL A 983 13.56 -24.62 10.59
C VAL A 983 14.87 -24.30 9.87
N SER A 984 14.83 -23.58 8.73
CA SER A 984 16.06 -23.02 8.13
C SER A 984 16.80 -22.17 9.18
N ALA A 985 18.09 -22.48 9.39
CA ALA A 985 18.90 -21.80 10.40
C ALA A 985 19.20 -20.35 10.01
N ASP A 986 19.27 -19.47 11.02
CA ASP A 986 19.61 -18.03 10.94
C ASP A 986 18.70 -17.18 10.01
N GLN A 987 17.70 -17.79 9.36
CA GLN A 987 16.54 -17.14 8.76
C GLN A 987 15.80 -16.31 9.81
N ARG A 988 15.33 -15.11 9.43
CA ARG A 988 14.46 -14.25 10.25
C ARG A 988 13.01 -14.76 10.18
N TRP A 989 12.35 -14.84 11.33
CA TRP A 989 10.98 -15.33 11.51
C TRP A 989 10.16 -14.43 12.44
N VAL A 990 8.83 -14.43 12.26
CA VAL A 990 7.83 -14.01 13.25
C VAL A 990 6.87 -15.19 13.46
N ASP A 991 6.62 -15.54 14.72
CA ASP A 991 5.74 -16.66 15.10
C ASP A 991 4.54 -16.13 15.90
N ASP A 992 3.33 -16.64 15.62
CA ASP A 992 2.07 -16.28 16.29
C ASP A 992 1.22 -17.55 16.54
N ALA A 993 0.37 -17.55 17.57
CA ALA A 993 -0.59 -18.63 17.81
C ALA A 993 -1.93 -18.14 18.39
N PHE A 994 -3.02 -18.77 17.96
CA PHE A 994 -4.38 -18.41 18.39
C PHE A 994 -5.20 -19.64 18.79
N ILE A 995 -6.09 -19.45 19.75
CA ILE A 995 -7.23 -20.33 20.03
C ILE A 995 -8.49 -19.57 19.61
N ALA A 996 -9.19 -20.10 18.60
CA ALA A 996 -10.38 -19.45 18.04
C ALA A 996 -11.48 -19.30 19.10
N GLY A 997 -12.04 -18.08 19.21
CA GLY A 997 -13.06 -17.75 20.22
C GLY A 997 -12.53 -17.74 21.66
N GLU A 998 -11.22 -17.59 21.88
CA GLU A 998 -10.59 -17.52 23.20
C GLU A 998 -9.49 -16.45 23.22
N THR A 999 -8.30 -16.72 22.69
CA THR A 999 -7.15 -15.80 22.85
C THR A 999 -6.12 -15.94 21.72
N GLY A 1000 -5.52 -14.80 21.36
CA GLY A 1000 -4.40 -14.69 20.42
C GLY A 1000 -3.11 -14.40 21.19
N GLN A 1001 -1.97 -14.87 20.68
CA GLN A 1001 -0.66 -14.64 21.26
C GLN A 1001 0.40 -14.37 20.18
N HIS A 1002 1.24 -13.36 20.44
CA HIS A 1002 2.19 -12.81 19.47
C HIS A 1002 3.61 -12.79 20.04
N LEU A 1003 4.59 -13.26 19.27
CA LEU A 1003 6.00 -13.14 19.63
C LEU A 1003 6.50 -11.72 19.33
N MET A 1004 7.03 -11.04 20.35
CA MET A 1004 7.23 -9.58 20.36
C MET A 1004 8.30 -9.01 19.40
N GLY A 1005 8.90 -9.83 18.52
CA GLY A 1005 9.93 -9.36 17.60
C GLY A 1005 10.55 -10.45 16.73
N VAL A 1006 11.27 -10.00 15.71
CA VAL A 1006 11.91 -10.85 14.70
C VAL A 1006 12.93 -11.80 15.33
N THR A 1007 12.63 -13.09 15.29
CA THR A 1007 13.45 -14.16 15.87
C THR A 1007 14.26 -14.85 14.80
N ALA A 1008 15.53 -15.16 15.09
CA ALA A 1008 16.36 -16.02 14.25
C ALA A 1008 16.79 -17.24 15.06
N TYR A 1009 16.58 -18.43 14.50
CA TYR A 1009 16.87 -19.69 15.18
C TYR A 1009 18.28 -20.18 14.77
N PRO A 1010 19.27 -20.17 15.68
CA PRO A 1010 20.67 -20.40 15.30
C PRO A 1010 21.03 -21.86 15.08
N ALA A 1011 21.84 -22.13 14.05
CA ALA A 1011 22.28 -23.47 13.68
C ALA A 1011 22.84 -24.28 14.86
N GLY A 1012 22.40 -25.53 14.99
CA GLY A 1012 22.94 -26.50 15.96
C GLY A 1012 22.64 -26.23 17.45
N LYS A 1013 21.92 -25.15 17.80
CA LYS A 1013 21.44 -24.91 19.17
C LYS A 1013 19.93 -25.22 19.25
N PRO A 1014 19.45 -25.97 20.26
CA PRO A 1014 18.02 -26.15 20.48
C PRO A 1014 17.38 -24.87 21.04
N SER A 1015 16.26 -24.47 20.46
CA SER A 1015 15.37 -23.42 20.95
C SER A 1015 14.05 -24.01 21.46
N THR A 1016 13.22 -23.22 22.13
CA THR A 1016 11.94 -23.68 22.69
C THR A 1016 10.90 -22.58 22.65
N VAL A 1017 9.71 -22.87 22.13
CA VAL A 1017 8.55 -21.95 22.07
C VAL A 1017 7.39 -22.56 22.86
N ARG A 1018 6.65 -21.73 23.61
CA ARG A 1018 5.63 -22.18 24.58
C ARG A 1018 4.40 -21.30 24.55
N TRP A 1019 3.36 -21.75 23.86
CA TRP A 1019 2.10 -21.03 23.70
C TRP A 1019 1.10 -21.36 24.82
N PHE A 1020 0.27 -20.37 25.17
CA PHE A 1020 -0.87 -20.47 26.08
C PHE A 1020 -0.51 -20.87 27.52
N GLY A 1021 0.56 -20.32 28.07
CA GLY A 1021 0.92 -20.45 29.48
C GLY A 1021 -0.18 -19.92 30.42
N PRO A 1022 -0.36 -20.49 31.64
CA PRO A 1022 -1.51 -20.18 32.50
C PRO A 1022 -1.39 -18.84 33.25
N ILE A 1023 -0.17 -18.36 33.49
CA ILE A 1023 0.07 -17.04 34.06
C ILE A 1023 -0.08 -16.02 32.92
N GLN A 1024 -1.25 -15.39 32.87
CA GLN A 1024 -1.59 -14.38 31.89
C GLN A 1024 -1.85 -13.05 32.59
N ARG A 1025 -1.37 -11.97 31.99
CA ARG A 1025 -1.46 -10.61 32.51
C ARG A 1025 -1.26 -9.59 31.38
N PRO A 1026 -1.64 -8.32 31.59
CA PRO A 1026 -1.24 -7.24 30.70
C PRO A 1026 0.27 -7.25 30.40
N ARG A 1027 0.62 -7.21 29.11
CA ARG A 1027 2.01 -7.21 28.63
C ARG A 1027 2.15 -6.29 27.42
N MET A 1028 3.17 -5.45 27.42
CA MET A 1028 3.44 -4.40 26.43
C MET A 1028 4.82 -4.60 25.79
N GLY A 1029 5.01 -4.03 24.59
CA GLY A 1029 6.24 -4.05 23.80
C GLY A 1029 5.99 -4.42 22.33
N GLY A 1030 7.05 -4.58 21.53
CA GLY A 1030 6.92 -4.63 20.07
C GLY A 1030 6.25 -3.32 19.59
N ASN A 1031 5.16 -3.44 18.83
CA ASN A 1031 4.36 -2.27 18.43
C ASN A 1031 3.36 -1.82 19.52
N TYR A 1032 3.13 -2.63 20.56
CA TYR A 1032 2.18 -2.37 21.65
C TYR A 1032 2.87 -1.64 22.83
N VAL A 1033 3.40 -0.44 22.58
CA VAL A 1033 4.12 0.38 23.57
C VAL A 1033 3.31 1.63 23.93
N PRO A 1034 2.95 1.84 25.21
CA PRO A 1034 2.34 3.09 25.67
C PRO A 1034 3.24 4.31 25.50
N VAL A 1035 2.72 5.36 24.87
CA VAL A 1035 3.46 6.59 24.55
C VAL A 1035 2.69 7.87 24.89
N ARG A 1036 3.43 8.96 25.01
CA ARG A 1036 2.95 10.35 25.09
C ARG A 1036 3.38 11.10 23.83
N TYR A 1037 2.44 11.71 23.13
CA TYR A 1037 2.66 12.53 21.95
C TYR A 1037 1.81 13.80 22.09
N LEU A 1038 2.43 14.99 22.09
CA LEU A 1038 1.77 16.27 22.37
C LEU A 1038 0.99 16.27 23.70
N ASP A 1039 -0.23 16.78 23.68
CA ASP A 1039 -1.21 16.77 24.77
C ASP A 1039 -1.86 15.38 24.98
N THR A 1040 -1.49 14.40 24.15
CA THR A 1040 -2.20 13.13 23.98
C THR A 1040 -1.37 11.94 24.48
N VAL A 1041 -2.05 11.02 25.16
CA VAL A 1041 -1.49 9.75 25.63
C VAL A 1041 -2.19 8.60 24.89
N TYR A 1042 -1.40 7.70 24.32
CA TYR A 1042 -1.84 6.51 23.58
C TYR A 1042 -1.41 5.25 24.35
N LEU A 1043 -2.36 4.37 24.65
CA LEU A 1043 -2.19 3.27 25.61
C LEU A 1043 -2.65 1.92 25.02
N PRO A 1044 -1.85 1.27 24.17
CA PRO A 1044 -1.98 -0.18 23.95
C PRO A 1044 -1.77 -0.92 25.29
N ALA A 1045 -2.80 -1.67 25.70
CA ALA A 1045 -2.86 -2.41 26.95
C ALA A 1045 -3.49 -3.82 26.77
N PRO A 1046 -2.96 -4.67 25.86
CA PRO A 1046 -3.47 -6.03 25.64
C PRO A 1046 -3.32 -6.89 26.91
N GLY A 1047 -4.41 -7.55 27.30
CA GLY A 1047 -4.63 -8.01 28.68
C GLY A 1047 -4.15 -9.43 29.01
N TRP A 1048 -3.83 -10.24 28.00
CA TRP A 1048 -3.80 -11.71 28.12
C TRP A 1048 -2.47 -12.37 27.71
N GLY A 1049 -1.41 -11.58 27.52
CA GLY A 1049 -0.06 -12.10 27.26
C GLY A 1049 0.46 -12.99 28.39
N ASP A 1050 1.41 -13.89 28.08
CA ASP A 1050 1.84 -14.96 29.00
C ASP A 1050 3.34 -14.94 29.39
N GLY A 1051 3.71 -15.87 30.27
CA GLY A 1051 5.09 -16.05 30.77
C GLY A 1051 6.10 -16.62 29.79
N GLY A 1052 5.69 -16.97 28.55
CA GLY A 1052 6.62 -17.27 27.46
C GLY A 1052 7.26 -16.01 26.85
N GLY A 1053 6.72 -14.83 27.19
CA GLY A 1053 7.13 -13.55 26.66
C GLY A 1053 6.17 -12.99 25.61
N HIS A 1054 5.07 -13.69 25.30
CA HIS A 1054 4.11 -13.26 24.28
C HIS A 1054 3.19 -12.15 24.78
N ILE A 1055 2.90 -11.19 23.90
CA ILE A 1055 1.70 -10.35 24.02
C ILE A 1055 0.48 -11.22 23.76
N GLY A 1056 -0.69 -10.88 24.30
CA GLY A 1056 -1.90 -11.65 24.05
C GLY A 1056 -3.19 -10.89 24.26
N GLU A 1057 -4.16 -11.23 23.43
CA GLU A 1057 -5.41 -10.51 23.16
C GLU A 1057 -6.65 -11.40 23.35
N ALA A 1058 -7.82 -10.78 23.50
CA ALA A 1058 -9.12 -11.46 23.56
C ALA A 1058 -9.63 -11.76 22.14
N TYR A 1059 -9.55 -13.01 21.70
CA TYR A 1059 -9.63 -13.33 20.26
C TYR A 1059 -11.01 -13.84 19.84
N ALA A 1060 -11.78 -12.95 19.20
CA ALA A 1060 -13.19 -13.15 18.84
C ALA A 1060 -14.07 -13.58 20.03
N ASN A 1061 -13.75 -13.11 21.24
CA ASN A 1061 -14.41 -13.49 22.49
C ASN A 1061 -14.93 -12.27 23.25
N PHE A 1062 -16.27 -12.13 23.34
CA PHE A 1062 -16.95 -11.03 24.04
C PHE A 1062 -17.19 -11.30 25.54
N ASP A 1063 -16.92 -12.52 26.03
CA ASP A 1063 -16.98 -12.91 27.45
C ASP A 1063 -15.68 -12.55 28.21
N MET A 1064 -14.69 -11.98 27.52
CA MET A 1064 -13.42 -11.53 28.06
C MET A 1064 -13.39 -10.00 28.17
N VAL A 1065 -13.35 -9.51 29.40
CA VAL A 1065 -13.30 -8.09 29.74
C VAL A 1065 -11.85 -7.64 29.81
N ASN A 1066 -11.52 -6.51 29.18
CA ASN A 1066 -10.27 -5.77 29.37
C ASN A 1066 -10.61 -4.29 29.56
N ARG A 1067 -10.81 -3.88 30.81
CA ARG A 1067 -11.12 -2.49 31.16
C ARG A 1067 -9.83 -1.71 31.40
N THR A 1068 -9.50 -0.83 30.46
CA THR A 1068 -8.37 0.11 30.55
C THR A 1068 -8.90 1.48 30.99
N THR A 1069 -8.29 2.08 32.03
CA THR A 1069 -8.70 3.39 32.57
C THR A 1069 -7.48 4.24 32.95
N LEU A 1070 -7.42 5.50 32.50
CA LEU A 1070 -6.37 6.45 32.89
C LEU A 1070 -6.89 7.45 33.93
N TYR A 1071 -6.14 7.62 35.02
CA TYR A 1071 -6.40 8.61 36.06
C TYR A 1071 -5.26 9.63 36.19
N GLN A 1072 -5.59 10.83 36.68
CA GLN A 1072 -4.66 11.81 37.22
C GLN A 1072 -5.02 12.05 38.70
N GLY A 1073 -4.25 11.46 39.60
CA GLY A 1073 -4.65 11.28 40.99
C GLY A 1073 -5.93 10.42 41.09
N ASP A 1074 -6.98 11.01 41.66
CA ASP A 1074 -8.31 10.40 41.79
C ASP A 1074 -9.26 10.78 40.64
N LYS A 1075 -8.90 11.76 39.79
CA LYS A 1075 -9.72 12.16 38.63
C LYS A 1075 -9.57 11.13 37.52
N GLU A 1076 -10.68 10.50 37.11
CA GLU A 1076 -10.76 9.71 35.89
C GLU A 1076 -10.65 10.63 34.67
N LEU A 1077 -9.80 10.27 33.70
CA LEU A 1077 -9.57 11.06 32.48
C LEU A 1077 -10.29 10.44 31.28
N ASN A 1078 -10.15 9.13 31.10
CA ASN A 1078 -10.91 8.33 30.13
C ASN A 1078 -10.86 6.83 30.53
N TRP A 1079 -11.82 6.05 30.03
CA TRP A 1079 -11.84 4.59 30.16
C TRP A 1079 -12.43 3.91 28.93
N GLY A 1080 -12.12 2.63 28.73
CA GLY A 1080 -12.73 1.80 27.71
C GLY A 1080 -12.64 0.30 28.05
N ASN A 1081 -13.53 -0.52 27.47
CA ASN A 1081 -13.36 -1.97 27.44
C ASN A 1081 -12.68 -2.36 26.12
N ALA A 1082 -11.38 -2.06 26.04
CA ALA A 1082 -10.58 -2.19 24.85
C ALA A 1082 -9.10 -2.37 25.21
N GLU A 1083 -8.37 -3.00 24.30
CA GLU A 1083 -6.93 -3.27 24.40
C GLU A 1083 -6.08 -2.05 23.98
N TYR A 1084 -6.75 -0.91 23.74
CA TYR A 1084 -6.18 0.39 23.41
C TYR A 1084 -7.03 1.51 24.02
N LEU A 1085 -6.40 2.56 24.56
CA LEU A 1085 -7.07 3.76 25.05
C LEU A 1085 -6.30 5.03 24.63
N GLN A 1086 -7.00 6.01 24.08
CA GLN A 1086 -6.47 7.35 23.79
C GLN A 1086 -7.03 8.38 24.76
N VAL A 1087 -6.19 9.33 25.19
CA VAL A 1087 -6.59 10.47 26.04
C VAL A 1087 -5.86 11.74 25.61
N SER A 1088 -6.59 12.67 24.99
CA SER A 1088 -6.09 13.99 24.54
C SER A 1088 -6.38 15.10 25.55
N ALA A 1089 -5.96 16.35 25.27
CA ALA A 1089 -6.13 17.52 26.12
C ALA A 1089 -5.51 17.40 27.53
N LEU A 1090 -4.43 16.63 27.68
CA LEU A 1090 -3.77 16.42 28.97
C LEU A 1090 -2.77 17.53 29.30
N PRO A 1091 -2.72 18.02 30.57
CA PRO A 1091 -1.88 19.16 30.94
C PRO A 1091 -0.40 19.01 30.59
N ALA A 1092 0.23 20.14 30.30
CA ALA A 1092 1.62 20.21 29.88
C ALA A 1092 2.64 19.86 30.98
N GLN A 1093 2.31 20.09 32.26
CA GLN A 1093 3.26 19.90 33.35
C GLN A 1093 3.55 18.40 33.61
N ARG A 1094 4.73 18.08 34.18
CA ARG A 1094 5.13 16.70 34.53
C ARG A 1094 4.35 16.13 35.72
N LEU A 1095 3.08 15.84 35.51
CA LEU A 1095 2.12 15.38 36.52
C LEU A 1095 2.20 13.85 36.75
N PRO A 1096 1.74 13.35 37.91
CA PRO A 1096 1.56 11.92 38.15
C PRO A 1096 0.28 11.42 37.48
N TYR A 1097 0.39 10.28 36.80
CA TYR A 1097 -0.71 9.56 36.17
C TYR A 1097 -0.75 8.13 36.71
N ARG A 1098 -1.94 7.53 36.67
CA ARG A 1098 -2.21 6.18 37.17
C ARG A 1098 -3.05 5.44 36.15
N LEU A 1099 -2.44 4.52 35.40
CA LEU A 1099 -3.12 3.63 34.47
C LEU A 1099 -3.58 2.39 35.23
N VAL A 1100 -4.86 2.04 35.13
CA VAL A 1100 -5.43 0.80 35.68
C VAL A 1100 -5.95 -0.04 34.53
N VAL A 1101 -5.56 -1.32 34.51
CA VAL A 1101 -6.06 -2.33 33.57
C VAL A 1101 -6.64 -3.49 34.38
N GLU A 1102 -7.95 -3.69 34.26
CA GLU A 1102 -8.73 -4.70 34.96
C GLU A 1102 -9.33 -5.70 33.97
N ASN A 1103 -8.86 -6.96 34.04
CA ASN A 1103 -9.34 -8.03 33.19
C ASN A 1103 -10.16 -9.05 33.99
N ASP A 1104 -11.27 -9.52 33.42
CA ASP A 1104 -12.11 -10.59 33.93
C ASP A 1104 -12.44 -11.55 32.78
N ARG A 1105 -12.52 -12.86 33.06
CA ARG A 1105 -13.01 -13.84 32.10
C ARG A 1105 -13.75 -14.98 32.78
N ALA A 1106 -14.81 -15.42 32.12
CA ALA A 1106 -15.60 -16.57 32.56
C ALA A 1106 -14.72 -17.83 32.66
N ALA A 1107 -14.93 -18.66 33.70
CA ALA A 1107 -14.08 -19.82 33.98
C ALA A 1107 -14.12 -20.94 32.92
N TRP A 1108 -14.99 -20.82 31.91
CA TRP A 1108 -14.99 -21.68 30.73
C TRP A 1108 -13.88 -21.31 29.73
N THR A 1109 -13.39 -20.06 29.73
CA THR A 1109 -12.31 -19.61 28.84
C THR A 1109 -10.94 -20.08 29.34
N ASN A 1110 -10.70 -20.03 30.66
CA ASN A 1110 -9.51 -20.59 31.29
C ASN A 1110 -9.72 -20.75 32.81
N PRO A 1111 -9.26 -21.85 33.45
CA PRO A 1111 -9.31 -22.00 34.91
C PRO A 1111 -8.32 -21.08 35.65
N TYR A 1112 -7.31 -20.54 34.96
CA TYR A 1112 -6.23 -19.73 35.52
C TYR A 1112 -6.26 -18.27 35.05
N SER A 1113 -5.61 -17.41 35.84
CA SER A 1113 -5.53 -15.95 35.64
C SER A 1113 -6.91 -15.30 35.37
N ARG A 1114 -7.96 -15.83 36.01
CA ARG A 1114 -9.38 -15.49 35.73
C ARG A 1114 -9.73 -14.02 35.96
N ARG A 1115 -8.97 -13.37 36.84
CA ARG A 1115 -9.01 -11.94 37.10
C ARG A 1115 -7.59 -11.42 37.21
N THR A 1116 -7.30 -10.33 36.50
CA THR A 1116 -6.07 -9.56 36.72
C THR A 1116 -6.40 -8.10 36.95
N ARG A 1117 -5.63 -7.44 37.81
CA ARG A 1117 -5.63 -5.99 37.95
C ARG A 1117 -4.18 -5.53 37.96
N THR A 1118 -3.81 -4.71 36.99
CA THR A 1118 -2.48 -4.07 36.94
C THR A 1118 -2.67 -2.56 37.03
N GLU A 1119 -1.94 -1.93 37.94
CA GLU A 1119 -1.94 -0.48 38.12
C GLU A 1119 -0.51 0.04 37.98
N TRP A 1120 -0.29 0.93 37.02
CA TRP A 1120 0.98 1.63 36.84
C TRP A 1120 0.86 3.08 37.31
N GLY A 1121 1.70 3.46 38.25
CA GLY A 1121 1.92 4.86 38.61
C GLY A 1121 3.15 5.39 37.88
N PHE A 1122 3.00 6.46 37.11
CA PHE A 1122 4.11 7.04 36.34
C PHE A 1122 3.99 8.56 36.27
N ARG A 1123 5.00 9.24 35.72
CA ARG A 1123 4.96 10.69 35.46
C ARG A 1123 5.18 10.97 33.99
N SER A 1124 4.41 11.90 33.43
CA SER A 1124 4.43 12.28 32.02
C SER A 1124 4.15 13.79 31.88
N ALA A 1125 4.59 14.40 30.77
CA ALA A 1125 4.46 15.83 30.43
C ALA A 1125 4.11 15.95 28.94
N VAL A 1126 3.91 17.16 28.40
CA VAL A 1126 3.77 17.36 26.94
C VAL A 1126 5.09 17.08 26.20
N THR A 1127 5.02 16.37 25.07
CA THR A 1127 6.06 16.38 24.01
C THR A 1127 5.65 17.37 22.91
N GLY A 1128 6.39 17.51 21.81
CA GLY A 1128 5.93 18.29 20.64
C GLY A 1128 5.49 17.39 19.47
N GLU A 1129 5.31 18.00 18.29
CA GLU A 1129 4.63 17.44 17.10
C GLU A 1129 5.36 16.31 16.32
N GLU A 1130 6.65 16.01 16.46
CA GLU A 1130 7.28 14.84 15.78
C GLU A 1130 7.80 13.73 16.74
N SER A 1131 7.71 13.86 18.08
CA SER A 1131 8.06 12.77 19.03
C SER A 1131 6.92 12.27 19.90
N ALA A 1132 6.94 10.94 19.99
CA ALA A 1132 6.31 10.20 21.06
C ALA A 1132 7.38 9.79 22.10
N GLU A 1133 7.21 10.15 23.37
CA GLU A 1133 8.00 9.60 24.51
C GLU A 1133 7.34 8.29 24.99
N VAL A 1134 8.11 7.21 25.14
CA VAL A 1134 7.63 5.97 25.79
C VAL A 1134 7.35 6.24 27.27
N LEU A 1135 6.17 5.84 27.75
CA LEU A 1135 5.79 6.04 29.14
C LEU A 1135 6.66 5.17 30.06
N PRO A 1136 7.19 5.70 31.18
CA PRO A 1136 8.17 5.00 32.02
C PRO A 1136 7.53 3.97 32.96
N MET A 1137 6.80 3.01 32.37
CA MET A 1137 6.14 1.92 33.05
C MET A 1137 7.13 0.79 33.42
N ILE A 1138 6.69 -0.06 34.34
CA ILE A 1138 7.43 -1.25 34.79
C ILE A 1138 6.61 -2.48 34.42
N GLN A 1139 7.20 -3.38 33.65
CA GLN A 1139 6.63 -4.66 33.23
C GLN A 1139 6.99 -5.77 34.23
N LEU A 1140 6.10 -6.75 34.39
CA LEU A 1140 6.27 -7.90 35.30
C LEU A 1140 6.19 -9.24 34.57
N ASP A 1141 7.22 -10.06 34.77
CA ASP A 1141 7.40 -11.37 34.17
C ASP A 1141 7.51 -12.47 35.22
N TYR A 1142 6.96 -13.65 34.91
CA TYR A 1142 6.83 -14.76 35.87
C TYR A 1142 7.35 -16.06 35.28
N GLN A 1143 8.35 -16.66 35.93
CA GLN A 1143 8.96 -17.92 35.54
C GLN A 1143 8.84 -18.94 36.67
N VAL A 1144 8.12 -20.04 36.41
CA VAL A 1144 7.91 -21.17 37.34
C VAL A 1144 7.75 -22.45 36.53
N ASP A 1145 8.24 -23.57 37.05
CA ASP A 1145 8.10 -24.88 36.41
C ASP A 1145 6.65 -25.38 36.50
N ILE A 1146 6.01 -25.52 35.34
CA ILE A 1146 4.58 -25.78 35.15
C ILE A 1146 4.39 -26.89 34.12
N ASP A 1147 3.54 -27.86 34.43
CA ASP A 1147 3.17 -28.96 33.53
C ASP A 1147 2.09 -28.58 32.50
N ARG A 1148 1.61 -29.58 31.73
CA ARG A 1148 0.58 -29.42 30.69
C ARG A 1148 -0.80 -29.03 31.23
N ASP A 1149 -1.08 -29.26 32.51
CA ASP A 1149 -2.35 -28.90 33.15
C ASP A 1149 -2.31 -27.49 33.75
N GLY A 1150 -1.23 -26.75 33.55
CA GLY A 1150 -0.98 -25.47 34.20
C GLY A 1150 -0.58 -25.58 35.67
N LYS A 1151 -0.08 -26.74 36.14
CA LYS A 1151 0.20 -27.00 37.57
C LYS A 1151 1.69 -27.01 37.90
N ALA A 1152 2.05 -26.20 38.89
CA ALA A 1152 3.38 -26.20 39.51
C ALA A 1152 3.42 -27.10 40.75
N SER A 1153 4.61 -27.60 41.10
CA SER A 1153 4.80 -28.29 42.39
C SER A 1153 4.56 -27.33 43.56
N ARG A 1154 4.01 -27.83 44.68
CA ARG A 1154 3.82 -27.07 45.95
C ARG A 1154 5.07 -26.39 46.52
N ARG A 1155 6.27 -26.77 46.06
CA ARG A 1155 7.57 -26.18 46.42
C ARG A 1155 8.35 -25.62 45.23
N ALA A 1156 7.72 -25.43 44.07
CA ALA A 1156 8.40 -24.93 42.88
C ALA A 1156 9.02 -23.54 43.13
N PRO A 1157 10.17 -23.23 42.51
CA PRO A 1157 10.69 -21.87 42.49
C PRO A 1157 9.84 -21.01 41.57
N LEU A 1158 9.39 -19.86 42.07
CA LEU A 1158 8.79 -18.79 41.26
C LEU A 1158 9.81 -17.65 41.18
N THR A 1159 10.16 -17.22 39.98
CA THR A 1159 11.04 -16.09 39.72
C THR A 1159 10.21 -14.99 39.08
N VAL A 1160 10.23 -13.80 39.68
CA VAL A 1160 9.66 -12.58 39.10
C VAL A 1160 10.79 -11.78 38.47
N VAL A 1161 10.65 -11.37 37.22
CA VAL A 1161 11.52 -10.38 36.58
C VAL A 1161 10.72 -9.08 36.47
N ALA A 1162 11.35 -7.95 36.76
CA ALA A 1162 10.73 -6.64 36.64
C ALA A 1162 11.63 -5.76 35.78
N SER A 1163 11.13 -5.31 34.63
CA SER A 1163 11.88 -4.53 33.64
C SER A 1163 11.15 -3.23 33.31
N HIS A 1164 11.83 -2.31 32.66
CA HIS A 1164 11.13 -1.24 31.94
C HIS A 1164 10.62 -1.75 30.58
N LEU A 1165 9.83 -0.91 29.90
CA LEU A 1165 9.52 -1.03 28.48
C LEU A 1165 10.78 -0.73 27.63
N PRO A 1166 10.77 -1.03 26.31
CA PRO A 1166 11.82 -0.55 25.40
C PRO A 1166 12.10 0.94 25.56
N ASP A 1167 13.36 1.32 25.36
CA ASP A 1167 13.89 2.70 25.33
C ASP A 1167 13.75 3.52 26.63
N VAL A 1168 13.00 3.04 27.62
CA VAL A 1168 12.91 3.58 28.97
C VAL A 1168 14.15 3.18 29.78
N SER A 1169 15.11 4.10 29.88
CA SER A 1169 16.30 3.93 30.72
C SER A 1169 16.00 4.11 32.21
N GLY A 1170 16.22 3.06 33.00
CA GLY A 1170 15.99 3.09 34.45
C GLY A 1170 16.57 1.88 35.20
N THR A 1171 16.37 1.84 36.52
CA THR A 1171 16.68 0.67 37.34
C THR A 1171 15.51 0.38 38.27
N VAL A 1172 14.87 -0.77 38.06
CA VAL A 1172 13.82 -1.26 38.95
C VAL A 1172 14.45 -1.70 40.27
N GLY A 1173 13.95 -1.14 41.38
CA GLY A 1173 14.55 -1.28 42.70
C GLY A 1173 13.84 -2.33 43.56
N ALA A 1174 12.92 -1.88 44.40
CA ALA A 1174 12.24 -2.74 45.35
C ALA A 1174 11.08 -3.49 44.69
N VAL A 1175 11.29 -4.78 44.40
CA VAL A 1175 10.21 -5.73 44.10
C VAL A 1175 9.72 -6.37 45.40
N THR A 1176 8.40 -6.51 45.55
CA THR A 1176 7.78 -7.35 46.58
C THR A 1176 6.76 -8.28 45.94
N VAL A 1177 6.72 -9.53 46.39
CA VAL A 1177 5.76 -10.54 45.91
C VAL A 1177 5.03 -11.09 47.11
N GLU A 1178 3.70 -11.17 47.00
CA GLU A 1178 2.80 -11.79 47.95
C GLU A 1178 2.04 -12.92 47.26
N VAL A 1179 1.81 -13.99 48.02
CA VAL A 1179 1.30 -15.26 47.53
C VAL A 1179 0.09 -15.66 48.35
N SER A 1180 -1.02 -15.95 47.69
CA SER A 1180 -2.25 -16.48 48.29
C SER A 1180 -2.52 -17.89 47.76
N TYR A 1181 -3.10 -18.72 48.62
CA TYR A 1181 -3.48 -20.11 48.33
C TYR A 1181 -5.01 -20.34 48.44
N ASP A 1182 -5.77 -19.26 48.58
CA ASP A 1182 -7.19 -19.22 48.97
C ASP A 1182 -7.97 -18.12 48.22
N ASP A 1183 -7.70 -17.97 46.91
CA ASP A 1183 -8.31 -16.99 46.01
C ASP A 1183 -8.17 -15.50 46.45
N GLY A 1184 -7.18 -15.21 47.29
CA GLY A 1184 -6.86 -13.86 47.75
C GLY A 1184 -7.42 -13.48 49.11
N ALA A 1185 -8.00 -14.43 49.87
CA ALA A 1185 -8.52 -14.19 51.22
C ALA A 1185 -7.40 -13.99 52.26
N THR A 1186 -6.27 -14.70 52.13
CA THR A 1186 -5.06 -14.46 52.93
C THR A 1186 -3.82 -14.36 52.05
N TRP A 1187 -2.91 -13.46 52.41
CA TRP A 1187 -1.68 -13.17 51.66
C TRP A 1187 -0.44 -13.42 52.53
N GLN A 1188 0.53 -14.13 51.95
CA GLN A 1188 1.82 -14.41 52.57
C GLN A 1188 2.91 -13.67 51.82
N LYS A 1189 3.86 -13.06 52.53
CA LYS A 1189 4.99 -12.30 51.94
C LYS A 1189 6.30 -13.11 52.05
N PRO A 1190 6.57 -14.06 51.13
CA PRO A 1190 7.76 -14.90 51.18
C PRO A 1190 9.06 -14.08 51.02
N ARG A 1191 10.17 -14.61 51.54
CA ARG A 1191 11.49 -14.01 51.37
C ARG A 1191 11.97 -14.17 49.93
N LEU A 1192 12.23 -13.04 49.27
CA LEU A 1192 12.87 -12.99 47.95
C LEU A 1192 14.40 -13.16 48.05
N THR A 1193 14.99 -13.75 47.02
CA THR A 1193 16.44 -13.76 46.77
C THR A 1193 16.71 -13.35 45.31
N ARG A 1194 17.80 -12.60 45.05
CA ARG A 1194 18.14 -12.21 43.67
C ARG A 1194 18.69 -13.42 42.90
N HIS A 1195 18.22 -13.62 41.68
CA HIS A 1195 18.62 -14.73 40.80
C HIS A 1195 18.66 -14.24 39.35
N GLY A 1196 19.87 -13.98 38.84
CA GLY A 1196 20.04 -13.22 37.59
C GLY A 1196 19.39 -11.84 37.71
N ASP A 1197 18.64 -11.47 36.69
CA ASP A 1197 17.93 -10.19 36.60
C ASP A 1197 16.57 -10.19 37.32
N GLY A 1198 16.22 -11.29 37.99
CA GLY A 1198 14.96 -11.45 38.72
C GLY A 1198 15.09 -11.70 40.22
N TRP A 1199 13.94 -11.80 40.87
CA TRP A 1199 13.74 -12.09 42.29
C TRP A 1199 13.01 -13.43 42.43
N ARG A 1200 13.66 -14.41 43.04
CA ARG A 1200 13.14 -15.76 43.25
C ARG A 1200 12.59 -15.95 44.67
N LEU A 1201 11.49 -16.69 44.76
CA LEU A 1201 10.94 -17.28 45.98
C LEU A 1201 10.73 -18.79 45.78
N ALA A 1202 10.64 -19.53 46.88
CA ALA A 1202 10.16 -20.91 46.87
C ALA A 1202 8.71 -20.93 47.38
N LEU A 1203 7.83 -21.68 46.69
CA LEU A 1203 6.46 -21.87 47.15
C LEU A 1203 6.42 -22.70 48.45
N ALA A 1204 5.40 -22.44 49.26
CA ALA A 1204 5.16 -23.09 50.55
C ALA A 1204 3.69 -23.54 50.65
N ALA A 1205 3.15 -24.08 49.55
CA ALA A 1205 1.71 -24.28 49.40
C ALA A 1205 1.18 -25.37 50.36
N PRO A 1206 0.12 -25.08 51.14
CA PRO A 1206 -0.56 -26.09 51.97
C PRO A 1206 -1.08 -27.27 51.14
N ALA A 1207 -1.18 -28.46 51.75
CA ALA A 1207 -1.66 -29.67 51.06
C ALA A 1207 -3.10 -29.56 50.51
N LYS A 1208 -3.93 -28.68 51.08
CA LYS A 1208 -5.31 -28.40 50.61
C LYS A 1208 -5.42 -27.32 49.53
N ALA A 1209 -4.32 -26.65 49.17
CA ALA A 1209 -4.32 -25.59 48.17
C ALA A 1209 -4.36 -26.18 46.74
N SER A 1210 -5.22 -25.65 45.87
CA SER A 1210 -5.33 -26.10 44.47
C SER A 1210 -4.75 -25.12 43.46
N PHE A 1211 -4.53 -23.86 43.87
CA PHE A 1211 -4.11 -22.75 43.01
C PHE A 1211 -3.14 -21.83 43.75
N VAL A 1212 -2.46 -20.96 43.00
CA VAL A 1212 -1.70 -19.84 43.52
C VAL A 1212 -2.25 -18.54 42.94
N SER A 1213 -2.59 -17.58 43.80
CA SER A 1213 -2.84 -16.19 43.42
C SER A 1213 -1.62 -15.34 43.78
N LEU A 1214 -1.31 -14.34 42.95
CA LEU A 1214 -0.14 -13.48 43.11
C LEU A 1214 -0.54 -12.02 43.30
N ARG A 1215 0.25 -11.30 44.08
CA ARG A 1215 0.33 -9.83 44.13
C ARG A 1215 1.79 -9.43 44.02
N THR A 1216 2.10 -8.52 43.12
CA THR A 1216 3.47 -8.19 42.75
C THR A 1216 3.58 -6.68 42.61
N THR A 1217 4.42 -6.07 43.45
CA THR A 1217 4.68 -4.63 43.43
C THR A 1217 6.13 -4.38 43.02
N ALA A 1218 6.38 -3.43 42.12
CA ALA A 1218 7.74 -2.96 41.85
C ALA A 1218 7.79 -1.42 41.80
N ARG A 1219 8.93 -0.85 42.18
CA ARG A 1219 9.20 0.60 42.17
C ARG A 1219 10.61 0.87 41.65
N ASP A 1220 10.79 1.87 40.80
CA ASP A 1220 12.09 2.33 40.31
C ASP A 1220 12.67 3.51 41.13
N ALA A 1221 13.85 3.99 40.72
CA ALA A 1221 14.49 5.16 41.35
C ALA A 1221 13.84 6.52 41.00
N ALA A 1222 13.06 6.61 39.93
CA ALA A 1222 12.34 7.82 39.52
C ALA A 1222 10.98 7.99 40.24
N GLY A 1223 10.53 6.94 40.93
CA GLY A 1223 9.27 6.91 41.67
C GLY A 1223 8.11 6.30 40.90
N ASN A 1224 8.32 5.78 39.69
CA ASN A 1224 7.32 5.01 38.96
C ASN A 1224 7.08 3.67 39.67
N THR A 1225 5.88 3.13 39.51
CA THR A 1225 5.42 1.90 40.18
C THR A 1225 4.58 1.03 39.28
N VAL A 1226 4.58 -0.26 39.59
CA VAL A 1226 3.53 -1.21 39.18
C VAL A 1226 3.03 -1.96 40.41
N ASP A 1227 1.71 -2.14 40.54
CA ASP A 1227 1.07 -3.10 41.42
C ASP A 1227 0.18 -4.02 40.56
N GLN A 1228 0.46 -5.31 40.58
CA GLN A 1228 -0.24 -6.31 39.78
C GLN A 1228 -0.75 -7.45 40.64
N SER A 1229 -2.04 -7.74 40.53
CA SER A 1229 -2.65 -8.93 41.12
C SER A 1229 -3.18 -9.88 40.04
N ILE A 1230 -2.95 -11.18 40.23
CA ILE A 1230 -3.37 -12.25 39.32
C ILE A 1230 -4.07 -13.33 40.15
N THR A 1231 -5.36 -13.54 39.89
CA THR A 1231 -6.20 -14.50 40.63
C THR A 1231 -6.11 -15.88 39.98
N ARG A 1232 -5.63 -16.88 40.72
CA ARG A 1232 -5.28 -18.23 40.24
C ARG A 1232 -4.28 -18.20 39.07
N ALA A 1233 -3.16 -17.50 39.23
CA ALA A 1233 -2.08 -17.44 38.24
C ALA A 1233 -1.66 -18.83 37.69
N PHE A 1234 -1.65 -19.85 38.55
CA PHE A 1234 -1.41 -21.25 38.14
C PHE A 1234 -1.97 -22.25 39.16
N GLY A 1235 -2.05 -23.53 38.77
CA GLY A 1235 -2.52 -24.64 39.59
C GLY A 1235 -1.43 -25.28 40.45
N LEU A 1236 -1.82 -26.15 41.38
CA LEU A 1236 -0.90 -26.86 42.26
C LEU A 1236 -1.03 -28.38 42.17
N ARG A 1237 0.13 -29.06 42.20
CA ARG A 1237 0.29 -30.50 42.41
C ARG A 1237 1.13 -30.78 43.64
#